data_AF-A0A4Q7M1S3-F1
#
_entry.id   AF-A0A4Q7M1S3-F1
#
_cell.length_a   1.000
_cell.length_b   1.000
_cell.length_c   1.000
_cell.angle_alpha   90.00
_cell.angle_beta   90.00
_cell.angle_gamma   90.00
#
_symmetry.space_group_name_H-M   'P 1'
#
loop_
_entity.id
_entity.type
_entity.pdbx_description
1 polymer ?
#
loop_
_entity_poly.entity_id
_entity_poly.type
_entity_poly.pdbx_seq_one_letter_code
_entity_poly.pdbx_strand_id
1 'polypeptide(L)'
;MATTQNVDVSLEYLVCHDEGDGWGTAEPYLWACYFKVDGDNYAVQPGSGLIGAPLIDSRTGGHGNLGNTDVDAGDAVAIPEGIGFWHTKLKPIPVNDPFVRGLVGENLPGIIGVIVVAMEEDGWPNSLAEAGYQAFVDGVYLGVTKVAASFQHALSKPTKEQIDAAIATVKASVGALVKAAVKNAMSGWQLIWYGTFGDNDDQIGSEAFTTDSDELATSVTIPISRRWGDDEAGDGDWELQGRIRGLPDITCSLESLFSSFAATDTGTSMDDLRAFRDGPFRTLPGLGAWWDEFQTLAPALVEVAADNPRLQDALTVVLQEAARTVSHPDAELSADLLDNARTVIDSLDGHVSARGAKVLRQAATVLERIHRLPVERAIETVALSKPIGRTPRTLLKARGDTTAAPLTAFLLSLTSADSLDAYERDPQAVLRASALSPAEQHAVRQGLRGWLRLQSLRELEAAGLAAKVSDQLPPDVVAIDPITINTNNFNANSITIETHVDVHSTTIDTTHITTTDATTTTTNSSDWRDRLTLNIDDAIRHFERTDWDSPGRLVVVGSGIRPISDLTLGARDQIIAADVVVYCVADPITELQIHELNPNAHSLYGLYGNGKPRIDTYREMVEAMLTPLREGKRVCAVFYGHPGIFAWATHESIRQARAAGLRAEMAPAISSQDSLFADLGIDPSSAGLQTVDATDLLIRRRQLNPTMHVLIWQAECVGDDGFNFAGYERHNFPILIEYLQQTYPSDHTVVIYDASTYPHLPPTIRSTTLDVVDAQDLSGISTLYLPPAFRADIDQDMLHRLGLE
;
A
#
# COMPACT_ATOMS: atom_id res chain seq x y z
N MET A 1 -1.04 -9.08 -31.02
CA MET A 1 -1.71 -8.51 -29.82
C MET A 1 -0.61 -7.83 -29.03
N ALA A 2 -0.80 -6.56 -28.63
CA ALA A 2 0.17 -5.89 -27.76
C ALA A 2 0.25 -6.67 -26.44
N THR A 3 1.44 -7.15 -26.10
CA THR A 3 1.75 -7.86 -24.85
C THR A 3 2.52 -6.90 -23.95
N THR A 4 2.39 -7.05 -22.63
CA THR A 4 3.23 -6.31 -21.68
C THR A 4 4.71 -6.51 -22.01
N GLN A 5 5.49 -5.44 -21.94
CA GLN A 5 6.94 -5.46 -22.15
C GLN A 5 7.66 -5.00 -20.88
N ASN A 6 8.80 -5.62 -20.58
CA ASN A 6 9.80 -5.07 -19.67
C ASN A 6 10.67 -4.11 -20.47
N VAL A 7 10.73 -2.85 -20.05
CA VAL A 7 11.40 -1.78 -20.78
C VAL A 7 12.49 -1.14 -19.92
N ASP A 8 13.69 -1.08 -20.49
CA ASP A 8 14.85 -0.37 -19.97
C ASP A 8 15.07 0.90 -20.80
N VAL A 9 15.08 2.06 -20.15
CA VAL A 9 15.56 3.31 -20.74
C VAL A 9 16.92 3.62 -20.13
N SER A 10 17.95 3.75 -20.96
CA SER A 10 19.32 4.01 -20.54
C SER A 10 19.89 5.20 -21.29
N LEU A 11 20.22 6.27 -20.56
CA LEU A 11 21.09 7.35 -21.00
C LEU A 11 22.51 6.96 -20.58
N GLU A 12 23.41 6.79 -21.54
CA GLU A 12 24.71 6.13 -21.31
C GLU A 12 25.85 7.15 -21.23
N TYR A 13 25.94 8.06 -22.20
CA TYR A 13 27.02 9.03 -22.29
C TYR A 13 26.54 10.41 -22.74
N LEU A 14 27.17 11.44 -22.21
CA LEU A 14 27.16 12.80 -22.75
C LEU A 14 28.57 13.11 -23.28
N VAL A 15 28.70 13.28 -24.59
CA VAL A 15 29.97 13.49 -25.28
C VAL A 15 30.16 14.97 -25.58
N CYS A 16 31.27 15.54 -25.12
CA CYS A 16 31.69 16.89 -25.48
C CYS A 16 32.47 16.84 -26.79
N HIS A 17 32.03 17.56 -27.83
CA HIS A 17 32.76 17.73 -29.09
C HIS A 17 33.46 19.09 -29.16
N ASP A 18 32.85 20.11 -28.55
CA ASP A 18 33.40 21.44 -28.31
C ASP A 18 32.80 21.93 -26.98
N GLU A 19 33.62 22.42 -26.06
CA GLU A 19 33.13 22.83 -24.74
C GLU A 19 32.50 24.24 -24.76
N GLY A 20 32.69 25.02 -25.84
CA GLY A 20 32.07 26.35 -26.02
C GLY A 20 32.67 27.46 -25.16
N ASP A 21 33.28 27.08 -24.04
CA ASP A 21 33.87 27.96 -23.07
C ASP A 21 35.18 28.62 -23.52
N GLY A 22 35.38 29.84 -23.04
CA GLY A 22 36.59 30.63 -23.31
C GLY A 22 37.84 30.09 -22.61
N TRP A 23 38.25 30.71 -21.50
CA TRP A 23 39.40 30.27 -20.70
C TRP A 23 38.84 29.62 -19.42
N GLY A 24 38.13 28.49 -19.56
CA GLY A 24 37.40 27.75 -18.52
C GLY A 24 37.35 26.24 -18.83
N THR A 25 36.62 25.46 -18.02
CA THR A 25 36.42 23.99 -18.15
C THR A 25 34.94 23.69 -17.93
N ALA A 26 34.31 22.90 -18.80
CA ALA A 26 32.87 22.65 -18.71
C ALA A 26 32.48 21.72 -17.53
N GLU A 27 31.41 22.09 -16.84
CA GLU A 27 30.78 21.46 -15.68
C GLU A 27 29.31 21.05 -16.00
N PRO A 28 29.07 20.10 -16.93
CA PRO A 28 27.72 19.76 -17.34
C PRO A 28 26.94 19.01 -16.26
N TYR A 29 25.64 19.29 -16.17
CA TYR A 29 24.68 18.53 -15.37
C TYR A 29 23.40 18.24 -16.16
N LEU A 30 22.68 17.17 -15.78
CA LEU A 30 21.57 16.62 -16.58
C LEU A 30 20.26 16.55 -15.79
N TRP A 31 19.20 17.12 -16.36
CA TRP A 31 17.84 16.90 -15.91
C TRP A 31 17.18 15.82 -16.76
N ALA A 32 16.83 14.69 -16.15
CA ALA A 32 16.07 13.63 -16.79
C ALA A 32 14.70 13.47 -16.12
N CYS A 33 13.64 13.38 -16.92
CA CYS A 33 12.29 13.08 -16.46
C CYS A 33 11.71 11.97 -17.33
N TYR A 34 11.45 10.83 -16.71
CA TYR A 34 10.90 9.66 -17.38
C TYR A 34 9.38 9.65 -17.28
N PHE A 35 8.70 9.10 -18.28
CA PHE A 35 7.25 8.98 -18.26
C PHE A 35 6.73 7.75 -18.99
N LYS A 36 5.54 7.29 -18.58
CA LYS A 36 4.75 6.32 -19.36
C LYS A 36 3.26 6.63 -19.34
N VAL A 37 2.61 6.27 -20.44
CA VAL A 37 1.15 6.29 -20.67
C VAL A 37 0.77 4.87 -21.06
N ASP A 38 0.24 4.10 -20.10
CA ASP A 38 0.07 2.66 -20.25
C ASP A 38 -1.15 2.14 -19.46
N GLY A 39 -1.48 0.86 -19.63
CA GLY A 39 -2.69 0.25 -19.05
C GLY A 39 -2.76 0.19 -17.52
N ASP A 40 -1.68 0.53 -16.81
CA ASP A 40 -1.74 0.71 -15.35
C ASP A 40 -2.51 1.97 -14.96
N ASN A 41 -2.40 3.02 -15.78
CA ASN A 41 -2.88 4.36 -15.41
C ASN A 41 -3.87 4.95 -16.42
N TYR A 42 -4.02 4.34 -17.60
CA TYR A 42 -4.94 4.76 -18.65
C TYR A 42 -5.87 3.64 -19.11
N ALA A 43 -7.09 4.00 -19.49
CA ALA A 43 -8.04 3.14 -20.19
C ALA A 43 -8.92 3.98 -21.13
N VAL A 44 -9.37 3.41 -22.25
CA VAL A 44 -10.40 4.04 -23.09
C VAL A 44 -11.78 3.63 -22.58
N GLN A 45 -12.55 4.59 -22.07
CA GLN A 45 -13.86 4.33 -21.45
C GLN A 45 -15.04 4.76 -22.34
N PRO A 46 -16.20 4.08 -22.24
CA PRO A 46 -17.40 4.44 -22.97
C PRO A 46 -17.78 5.92 -22.87
N GLY A 47 -17.88 6.60 -24.01
CA GLY A 47 -18.34 8.00 -24.10
C GLY A 47 -17.40 9.07 -23.55
N SER A 48 -16.33 8.67 -22.85
CA SER A 48 -15.37 9.59 -22.22
C SER A 48 -13.99 9.55 -22.86
N GLY A 49 -13.69 8.56 -23.71
CA GLY A 49 -12.41 8.47 -24.40
C GLY A 49 -11.27 7.95 -23.53
N LEU A 50 -10.03 8.28 -23.90
CA LEU A 50 -8.84 7.95 -23.11
C LEU A 50 -8.87 8.73 -21.78
N ILE A 51 -9.03 8.01 -20.66
CA ILE A 51 -8.98 8.57 -19.30
C ILE A 51 -7.78 7.98 -18.58
N GLY A 52 -7.02 8.84 -17.91
CA GLY A 52 -5.92 8.44 -17.04
C GLY A 52 -5.03 9.61 -16.66
N ALA A 53 -3.95 9.31 -15.95
CA ALA A 53 -2.87 10.24 -15.64
C ALA A 53 -1.52 9.58 -15.94
N PRO A 54 -0.53 10.31 -16.48
CA PRO A 54 0.77 9.72 -16.78
C PRO A 54 1.53 9.38 -15.49
N LEU A 55 2.27 8.27 -15.53
CA LEU A 55 3.28 8.02 -14.51
C LEU A 55 4.51 8.85 -14.86
N ILE A 56 4.99 9.64 -13.90
CA ILE A 56 6.24 10.40 -14.00
C ILE A 56 7.23 9.82 -13.00
N ASP A 57 8.46 9.61 -13.45
CA ASP A 57 9.59 9.19 -12.61
C ASP A 57 10.69 10.27 -12.71
N SER A 58 10.85 10.99 -11.60
CA SER A 58 11.80 12.09 -11.43
C SER A 58 13.06 11.62 -10.70
N ARG A 59 14.19 12.24 -11.04
CA ARG A 59 15.53 12.05 -10.51
C ARG A 59 15.95 13.26 -9.67
N THR A 60 17.25 13.52 -9.56
CA THR A 60 17.83 14.69 -8.89
C THR A 60 18.19 15.77 -9.91
N GLY A 61 17.89 17.03 -9.61
CA GLY A 61 18.12 18.18 -10.49
C GLY A 61 19.31 19.07 -10.13
N GLY A 62 19.95 18.80 -8.99
CA GLY A 62 21.11 19.57 -8.52
C GLY A 62 22.36 19.42 -9.39
N HIS A 63 23.32 20.29 -9.12
CA HIS A 63 24.64 20.35 -9.75
C HIS A 63 25.51 19.12 -9.46
N GLY A 64 26.57 18.95 -10.25
CA GLY A 64 27.53 17.85 -10.10
C GLY A 64 26.95 16.44 -10.27
N ASN A 65 25.74 16.33 -10.85
CA ASN A 65 24.99 15.08 -10.88
C ASN A 65 25.56 14.07 -11.90
N LEU A 66 26.40 14.51 -12.83
CA LEU A 66 27.20 13.66 -13.71
C LEU A 66 28.55 13.24 -13.10
N GLY A 67 28.93 13.81 -11.96
CA GLY A 67 30.15 13.45 -11.23
C GLY A 67 31.47 13.85 -11.89
N ASN A 68 31.42 14.58 -13.01
CA ASN A 68 32.57 15.24 -13.63
C ASN A 68 32.28 16.74 -13.74
N THR A 69 33.22 17.57 -13.29
CA THR A 69 33.16 19.04 -13.26
C THR A 69 34.37 19.64 -13.97
N ASP A 70 34.95 18.90 -14.92
CA ASP A 70 36.13 19.29 -15.71
C ASP A 70 36.09 18.44 -17.00
N VAL A 71 35.33 18.91 -17.99
CA VAL A 71 35.07 18.17 -19.24
C VAL A 71 35.70 18.90 -20.42
N ASP A 72 36.73 18.29 -21.02
CA ASP A 72 37.40 18.84 -22.20
C ASP A 72 36.70 18.40 -23.51
N ALA A 73 36.92 19.15 -24.59
CA ALA A 73 36.51 18.74 -25.93
C ALA A 73 37.10 17.36 -26.32
N GLY A 74 36.22 16.41 -26.62
CA GLY A 74 36.54 15.02 -26.94
C GLY A 74 36.23 14.01 -25.82
N ASP A 75 35.87 14.48 -24.63
CA ASP A 75 35.50 13.63 -23.50
C ASP A 75 34.11 13.03 -23.62
N ALA A 76 33.94 11.83 -23.06
CA ALA A 76 32.66 11.15 -22.93
C ALA A 76 32.32 10.95 -21.46
N VAL A 77 31.41 11.78 -20.94
CA VAL A 77 30.95 11.74 -19.55
C VAL A 77 29.92 10.63 -19.40
N ALA A 78 30.23 9.64 -18.57
CA ALA A 78 29.29 8.55 -18.27
C ALA A 78 28.15 9.07 -17.40
N ILE A 79 26.90 8.79 -17.80
CA ILE A 79 25.73 9.22 -17.04
C ILE A 79 25.48 8.21 -15.91
N PRO A 80 25.43 8.64 -14.63
CA PRO A 80 25.19 7.71 -13.53
C PRO A 80 23.82 7.02 -13.60
N GLU A 81 23.75 5.75 -13.16
CA GLU A 81 22.52 4.95 -13.18
C GLU A 81 21.34 5.65 -12.48
N GLY A 82 21.61 6.36 -11.37
CA GLY A 82 20.61 7.11 -10.62
C GLY A 82 19.93 8.24 -11.39
N ILE A 83 20.49 8.65 -12.53
CA ILE A 83 19.95 9.66 -13.43
C ILE A 83 19.53 9.04 -14.75
N GLY A 84 20.41 8.22 -15.34
CA GLY A 84 20.29 7.74 -16.72
C GLY A 84 19.48 6.46 -16.91
N PHE A 85 19.19 5.69 -15.86
CA PHE A 85 18.57 4.37 -16.01
C PHE A 85 17.16 4.29 -15.41
N TRP A 86 16.19 3.83 -16.20
CA TRP A 86 14.83 3.54 -15.76
C TRP A 86 14.37 2.16 -16.24
N HIS A 87 14.05 1.27 -15.31
CA HIS A 87 13.45 -0.03 -15.57
C HIS A 87 11.96 0.01 -15.22
N THR A 88 11.09 -0.37 -16.16
CA THR A 88 9.64 -0.39 -15.92
C THR A 88 8.91 -1.43 -16.76
N LYS A 89 7.60 -1.59 -16.52
CA LYS A 89 6.70 -2.34 -17.38
C LYS A 89 5.87 -1.41 -18.23
N LEU A 90 5.72 -1.75 -19.51
CA LEU A 90 4.87 -1.06 -20.46
C LEU A 90 3.67 -1.94 -20.80
N LYS A 91 2.51 -1.62 -20.21
CA LYS A 91 1.27 -2.40 -20.42
C LYS A 91 0.41 -1.83 -21.55
N PRO A 92 -0.20 -2.67 -22.39
CA PRO A 92 -1.20 -2.21 -23.35
C PRO A 92 -2.36 -1.49 -22.64
N ILE A 93 -2.85 -0.40 -23.23
CA ILE A 93 -3.96 0.40 -22.70
C ILE A 93 -5.28 -0.28 -23.08
N PRO A 94 -6.12 -0.71 -22.12
CA PRO A 94 -7.36 -1.42 -22.41
C PRO A 94 -8.41 -0.52 -23.06
N VAL A 95 -9.11 -1.05 -24.08
CA VAL A 95 -10.21 -0.37 -24.78
C VAL A 95 -11.55 -0.91 -24.30
N ASN A 96 -12.15 -0.24 -23.31
CA ASN A 96 -13.43 -0.63 -22.70
C ASN A 96 -14.65 -0.11 -23.47
N ASP A 97 -14.49 0.91 -24.32
CA ASP A 97 -15.56 1.40 -25.21
C ASP A 97 -15.81 0.39 -26.36
N PRO A 98 -17.02 -0.20 -26.48
CA PRO A 98 -17.32 -1.20 -27.51
C PRO A 98 -17.27 -0.67 -28.94
N PHE A 99 -17.59 0.61 -29.15
CA PHE A 99 -17.54 1.25 -30.47
C PHE A 99 -16.10 1.49 -30.90
N VAL A 100 -15.27 2.03 -30.00
CA VAL A 100 -13.84 2.27 -30.26
C VAL A 100 -13.09 0.95 -30.43
N ARG A 101 -13.41 -0.08 -29.62
CA ARG A 101 -12.85 -1.43 -29.73
C ARG A 101 -13.03 -2.04 -31.13
N GLY A 102 -14.16 -1.79 -31.78
CA GLY A 102 -14.42 -2.22 -33.16
C GLY A 102 -13.56 -1.53 -34.22
N LEU A 103 -12.94 -0.39 -33.88
CA LEU A 103 -12.11 0.42 -34.79
C LEU A 103 -10.61 0.21 -34.55
N VAL A 104 -10.16 0.12 -33.30
CA VAL A 104 -8.73 0.09 -32.93
C VAL A 104 -8.26 -1.20 -32.27
N GLY A 105 -9.17 -2.14 -31.96
CA GLY A 105 -8.87 -3.41 -31.30
C GLY A 105 -9.03 -3.38 -29.78
N GLU A 106 -8.71 -4.50 -29.12
CA GLU A 106 -8.89 -4.69 -27.67
C GLU A 106 -7.99 -3.80 -26.82
N ASN A 107 -6.80 -3.46 -27.33
CA ASN A 107 -5.81 -2.66 -26.61
C ASN A 107 -5.15 -1.65 -27.55
N LEU A 108 -4.87 -0.46 -27.02
CA LEU A 108 -3.94 0.51 -27.61
C LEU A 108 -2.51 0.24 -27.09
N PRO A 109 -1.48 0.58 -27.86
CA PRO A 109 -0.10 0.45 -27.40
C PRO A 109 0.19 1.44 -26.27
N GLY A 110 1.00 1.00 -25.30
CA GLY A 110 1.54 1.89 -24.27
C GLY A 110 2.65 2.77 -24.86
N ILE A 111 2.77 4.00 -24.38
CA ILE A 111 3.81 4.95 -24.76
C ILE A 111 4.76 5.14 -23.59
N ILE A 112 6.06 5.17 -23.86
CA ILE A 112 7.11 5.42 -22.87
C ILE A 112 8.13 6.40 -23.43
N GLY A 113 8.73 7.21 -22.56
CA GLY A 113 9.80 8.10 -22.97
C GLY A 113 10.58 8.75 -21.84
N VAL A 114 11.57 9.52 -22.24
CA VAL A 114 12.40 10.36 -21.38
C VAL A 114 12.56 11.72 -22.02
N ILE A 115 12.38 12.78 -21.21
CA ILE A 115 12.68 14.15 -21.60
C ILE A 115 13.93 14.57 -20.84
N VAL A 116 14.88 15.14 -21.56
CA VAL A 116 16.19 15.54 -21.04
C VAL A 116 16.44 17.03 -21.27
N VAL A 117 17.10 17.67 -20.31
CA VAL A 117 17.71 18.99 -20.47
C VAL A 117 19.14 18.88 -19.96
N ALA A 118 20.11 19.07 -20.85
CA ALA A 118 21.51 19.22 -20.51
C ALA A 118 21.77 20.70 -20.23
N MET A 119 22.48 20.97 -19.15
CA MET A 119 22.76 22.29 -18.62
C MET A 119 24.25 22.39 -18.30
N GLU A 120 24.79 23.59 -18.40
CA GLU A 120 26.13 23.97 -18.00
C GLU A 120 26.05 24.67 -16.62
N GLU A 121 26.90 24.26 -15.67
CA GLU A 121 26.94 24.85 -14.33
C GLU A 121 27.77 26.14 -14.34
N ASP A 122 27.15 27.25 -13.93
CA ASP A 122 27.82 28.54 -13.86
C ASP A 122 27.62 29.18 -12.48
N GLY A 123 26.72 30.16 -12.39
CA GLY A 123 26.54 30.99 -11.21
C GLY A 123 25.34 30.62 -10.35
N TRP A 124 24.47 29.69 -10.78
CA TRP A 124 23.30 29.35 -9.98
C TRP A 124 23.71 28.61 -8.71
N PRO A 125 23.06 28.87 -7.55
CA PRO A 125 23.19 27.99 -6.41
C PRO A 125 22.40 26.69 -6.65
N ASN A 126 22.91 25.57 -6.14
CA ASN A 126 22.25 24.26 -6.14
C ASN A 126 20.73 24.27 -5.85
N SER A 127 20.28 25.08 -4.89
CA SER A 127 18.85 25.21 -4.56
C SER A 127 17.99 25.76 -5.70
N LEU A 128 18.57 26.57 -6.57
CA LEU A 128 17.91 27.17 -7.73
C LEU A 128 17.84 26.18 -8.90
N ALA A 129 18.93 25.43 -9.14
CA ALA A 129 18.93 24.31 -10.09
C ALA A 129 17.87 23.26 -9.72
N GLU A 130 17.77 22.89 -8.44
CA GLU A 130 16.74 21.96 -7.96
C GLU A 130 15.32 22.54 -8.11
N ALA A 131 15.11 23.83 -7.82
CA ALA A 131 13.81 24.48 -8.06
C ALA A 131 13.42 24.52 -9.55
N GLY A 132 14.40 24.75 -10.44
CA GLY A 132 14.24 24.66 -11.88
C GLY A 132 13.86 23.25 -12.34
N TYR A 133 14.50 22.23 -11.77
CA TYR A 133 14.20 20.83 -12.04
C TYR A 133 12.80 20.43 -11.61
N GLN A 134 12.34 20.83 -10.43
CA GLN A 134 10.96 20.53 -9.99
C GLN A 134 9.92 21.15 -10.93
N ALA A 135 10.14 22.40 -11.38
CA ALA A 135 9.28 23.04 -12.36
C ALA A 135 9.35 22.36 -13.74
N PHE A 136 10.50 21.81 -14.11
CA PHE A 136 10.66 20.99 -15.30
C PHE A 136 9.80 19.72 -15.20
N VAL A 137 9.88 18.97 -14.09
CA VAL A 137 9.07 17.76 -13.83
C VAL A 137 7.56 18.07 -13.87
N ASP A 138 7.12 19.13 -13.19
CA ASP A 138 5.71 19.58 -13.21
C ASP A 138 5.25 19.95 -14.63
N GLY A 139 6.12 20.63 -15.38
CA GLY A 139 5.88 20.98 -16.77
C GLY A 139 5.74 19.74 -17.66
N VAL A 140 6.58 18.72 -17.46
CA VAL A 140 6.49 17.43 -18.17
C VAL A 140 5.18 16.71 -17.82
N TYR A 141 4.81 16.62 -16.54
CA TYR A 141 3.54 16.03 -16.12
C TYR A 141 2.34 16.71 -16.82
N LEU A 142 2.28 18.04 -16.75
CA LEU A 142 1.22 18.83 -17.38
C LEU A 142 1.21 18.66 -18.89
N GLY A 143 2.40 18.65 -19.51
CA GLY A 143 2.58 18.46 -20.93
C GLY A 143 2.04 17.12 -21.41
N VAL A 144 2.54 16.02 -20.85
CA VAL A 144 2.11 14.65 -21.18
C VAL A 144 0.61 14.49 -20.96
N THR A 145 0.06 15.03 -19.86
CA THR A 145 -1.38 15.03 -19.58
C THR A 145 -2.19 15.74 -20.66
N LYS A 146 -1.75 16.93 -21.11
CA LYS A 146 -2.41 17.67 -22.20
C LYS A 146 -2.36 16.93 -23.52
N VAL A 147 -1.21 16.30 -23.83
CA VAL A 147 -1.06 15.49 -25.04
C VAL A 147 -2.00 14.28 -24.99
N ALA A 148 -2.04 13.54 -23.89
CA ALA A 148 -2.98 12.43 -23.71
C ALA A 148 -4.45 12.88 -23.83
N ALA A 149 -4.82 14.00 -23.21
CA ALA A 149 -6.16 14.58 -23.30
C ALA A 149 -6.51 15.03 -24.73
N SER A 150 -5.55 15.51 -25.52
CA SER A 150 -5.80 15.86 -26.93
C SER A 150 -6.22 14.65 -27.79
N PHE A 151 -5.90 13.44 -27.35
CA PHE A 151 -6.29 12.18 -27.98
C PHE A 151 -7.56 11.55 -27.41
N GLN A 152 -8.20 12.18 -26.42
CA GLN A 152 -9.41 11.69 -25.77
C GLN A 152 -10.57 11.45 -26.76
N HIS A 153 -10.61 12.19 -27.87
CA HIS A 153 -11.63 12.05 -28.92
C HIS A 153 -11.06 11.55 -30.26
N ALA A 154 -9.80 11.11 -30.30
CA ALA A 154 -9.20 10.63 -31.53
C ALA A 154 -9.83 9.29 -31.93
N LEU A 155 -10.30 9.20 -33.19
CA LEU A 155 -10.88 7.99 -33.77
C LEU A 155 -9.82 7.05 -34.38
N SER A 156 -8.53 7.36 -34.19
CA SER A 156 -7.39 6.63 -34.71
C SER A 156 -6.21 6.73 -33.74
N LYS A 157 -5.32 5.72 -33.75
CA LYS A 157 -4.03 5.77 -33.03
C LYS A 157 -3.27 7.03 -33.47
N PRO A 158 -2.70 7.82 -32.53
CA PRO A 158 -1.88 8.97 -32.90
C PRO A 158 -0.64 8.52 -33.68
N THR A 159 -0.29 9.24 -34.73
CA THR A 159 0.94 8.97 -35.49
C THR A 159 2.16 9.51 -34.74
N LYS A 160 3.35 9.00 -35.06
CA LYS A 160 4.61 9.46 -34.48
C LYS A 160 4.79 10.97 -34.68
N GLU A 161 4.42 11.49 -35.85
CA GLU A 161 4.47 12.92 -36.16
C GLU A 161 3.53 13.76 -35.29
N GLN A 162 2.35 13.22 -34.92
CA GLN A 162 1.41 13.91 -34.03
C GLN A 162 1.92 13.94 -32.59
N ILE A 163 2.54 12.85 -32.14
CA ILE A 163 3.20 12.75 -30.85
C ILE A 163 4.38 13.74 -30.80
N ASP A 164 5.23 13.75 -31.82
CA ASP A 164 6.40 14.64 -31.92
C ASP A 164 5.98 16.13 -31.94
N ALA A 165 4.92 16.49 -32.69
CA ALA A 165 4.40 17.85 -32.72
C ALA A 165 3.82 18.29 -31.36
N ALA A 166 3.16 17.38 -30.66
CA ALA A 166 2.62 17.64 -29.33
C ALA A 166 3.74 17.80 -28.30
N ILE A 167 4.78 16.96 -28.38
CA ILE A 167 6.02 17.06 -27.58
C ILE A 167 6.73 18.39 -27.83
N ALA A 168 6.84 18.86 -29.07
CA ALA A 168 7.42 20.18 -29.37
C ALA A 168 6.66 21.32 -28.68
N THR A 169 5.34 21.22 -28.59
CA THR A 169 4.49 22.18 -27.85
C THR A 169 4.72 22.11 -26.35
N VAL A 170 4.93 20.90 -25.81
CA VAL A 170 5.30 20.69 -24.40
C VAL A 170 6.65 21.32 -24.10
N LYS A 171 7.69 21.08 -24.91
CA LYS A 171 9.03 21.66 -24.73
C LYS A 171 9.00 23.19 -24.62
N ALA A 172 8.28 23.86 -25.51
CA ALA A 172 8.13 25.32 -25.48
C ALA A 172 7.42 25.82 -24.21
N SER A 173 6.43 25.07 -23.71
CA SER A 173 5.67 25.42 -22.50
C SER A 173 6.46 25.18 -21.21
N VAL A 174 7.22 24.07 -21.16
CA VAL A 174 8.08 23.69 -20.03
C VAL A 174 9.17 24.74 -19.81
N GLY A 175 9.82 25.19 -20.88
CA GLY A 175 10.85 26.25 -20.78
C GLY A 175 10.32 27.55 -20.17
N ALA A 176 9.06 27.92 -20.43
CA ALA A 176 8.44 29.10 -19.82
C ALA A 176 8.13 28.89 -18.32
N LEU A 177 7.69 27.69 -17.93
CA LEU A 177 7.42 27.32 -16.53
C LEU A 177 8.70 27.29 -15.70
N VAL A 178 9.76 26.67 -16.21
CA VAL A 178 11.09 26.65 -15.57
C VAL A 178 11.60 28.07 -15.36
N LYS A 179 11.57 28.91 -16.41
CA LYS A 179 11.98 30.34 -16.31
C LYS A 179 11.17 31.11 -15.27
N ALA A 180 9.88 30.82 -15.12
CA ALA A 180 9.02 31.47 -14.13
C ALA A 180 9.33 30.99 -12.70
N ALA A 181 9.50 29.68 -12.50
CA ALA A 181 9.83 29.09 -11.20
C ALA A 181 11.20 29.55 -10.69
N VAL A 182 12.22 29.55 -11.56
CA VAL A 182 13.55 30.07 -11.29
C VAL A 182 13.48 31.54 -10.87
N LYS A 183 12.72 32.39 -11.59
CA LYS A 183 12.51 33.80 -11.21
C LYS A 183 11.80 33.97 -9.86
N ASN A 184 10.85 33.09 -9.54
CA ASN A 184 10.08 33.16 -8.28
C ASN A 184 10.88 32.64 -7.06
N ALA A 185 11.82 31.73 -7.29
CA ALA A 185 12.72 31.22 -6.26
C ALA A 185 13.85 32.20 -5.90
N MET A 186 14.10 33.22 -6.74
CA MET A 186 15.11 34.24 -6.50
C MET A 186 14.63 35.34 -5.54
N SER A 187 15.49 35.72 -4.60
CA SER A 187 15.32 36.94 -3.80
C SER A 187 15.48 38.21 -4.65
N GLY A 188 14.95 39.34 -4.19
CA GLY A 188 15.01 40.62 -4.92
C GLY A 188 16.42 41.11 -5.29
N TRP A 189 17.47 40.65 -4.59
CA TRP A 189 18.87 40.91 -4.94
C TRP A 189 19.44 39.91 -5.97
N GLN A 190 18.99 38.65 -5.96
CA GLN A 190 19.37 37.62 -6.94
C GLN A 190 18.79 37.93 -8.33
N LEU A 191 17.56 38.45 -8.41
CA LEU A 191 16.95 38.92 -9.67
C LEU A 191 17.76 40.04 -10.36
N ILE A 192 18.43 40.90 -9.59
CA ILE A 192 19.26 42.01 -10.10
C ILE A 192 20.64 41.49 -10.55
N TRP A 193 21.22 40.55 -9.81
CA TRP A 193 22.54 39.99 -10.11
C TRP A 193 22.48 39.04 -11.30
N TYR A 194 21.65 37.99 -11.23
CA TYR A 194 21.52 36.95 -12.26
C TYR A 194 20.65 37.39 -13.45
N GLY A 195 19.74 38.36 -13.29
CA GLY A 195 18.91 38.85 -14.40
C GLY A 195 19.53 39.97 -15.24
N THR A 196 20.70 40.51 -14.87
CA THR A 196 21.28 41.71 -15.54
C THR A 196 22.82 41.80 -15.55
N PHE A 197 23.56 41.15 -14.64
CA PHE A 197 25.01 41.36 -14.47
C PHE A 197 25.88 40.10 -14.21
N GLY A 198 25.32 38.91 -13.99
CA GLY A 198 26.06 37.70 -13.60
C GLY A 198 25.90 36.52 -14.57
N ASP A 199 26.86 35.57 -14.49
CA ASP A 199 26.84 34.26 -15.13
C ASP A 199 25.66 33.42 -14.64
N ASN A 200 24.84 32.93 -15.56
CA ASN A 200 23.71 32.05 -15.28
C ASN A 200 24.00 30.71 -15.92
N ASP A 201 23.58 29.62 -15.27
CA ASP A 201 23.64 28.29 -15.88
C ASP A 201 22.97 28.30 -17.25
N ASP A 202 23.74 27.96 -18.27
CA ASP A 202 23.30 27.96 -19.64
C ASP A 202 22.77 26.59 -20.08
N GLN A 203 21.77 26.62 -20.95
CA GLN A 203 21.18 25.38 -21.47
C GLN A 203 22.02 24.87 -22.64
N ILE A 204 22.73 23.76 -22.45
CA ILE A 204 23.41 23.04 -23.52
C ILE A 204 22.37 22.53 -24.56
N GLY A 205 21.32 21.86 -24.11
CA GLY A 205 20.35 21.28 -25.05
C GLY A 205 19.14 20.64 -24.39
N SER A 206 18.09 20.37 -25.16
CA SER A 206 16.95 19.59 -24.68
C SER A 206 16.37 18.70 -25.77
N GLU A 207 15.97 17.49 -25.39
CA GLU A 207 15.38 16.53 -26.32
C GLU A 207 14.37 15.64 -25.61
N ALA A 208 13.45 15.06 -26.37
CA ALA A 208 12.48 14.11 -25.87
C ALA A 208 12.54 12.84 -26.73
N PHE A 209 12.81 11.72 -26.09
CA PHE A 209 12.88 10.42 -26.75
C PHE A 209 11.67 9.60 -26.34
N THR A 210 10.87 9.18 -27.31
CA THR A 210 9.65 8.41 -27.07
C THR A 210 9.56 7.22 -28.00
N THR A 211 8.95 6.16 -27.49
CA THR A 211 8.55 4.99 -28.28
C THR A 211 7.25 4.42 -27.77
N ASP A 212 6.71 3.43 -28.48
CA ASP A 212 5.54 2.68 -28.10
C ASP A 212 5.78 1.17 -28.11
N SER A 213 4.86 0.43 -27.51
CA SER A 213 4.99 -1.03 -27.40
C SER A 213 4.98 -1.75 -28.75
N ASP A 214 4.43 -1.17 -29.81
CA ASP A 214 4.43 -1.78 -31.15
C ASP A 214 5.80 -1.63 -31.83
N GLU A 215 6.44 -0.47 -31.68
CA GLU A 215 7.79 -0.20 -32.17
C GLU A 215 8.80 -1.10 -31.44
N LEU A 216 8.70 -1.21 -30.11
CA LEU A 216 9.54 -2.11 -29.29
C LEU A 216 9.31 -3.60 -29.59
N ALA A 217 8.10 -3.98 -30.01
CA ALA A 217 7.84 -5.35 -30.45
C ALA A 217 8.52 -5.68 -31.79
N THR A 218 8.78 -4.68 -32.63
CA THR A 218 9.42 -4.83 -33.94
C THR A 218 10.94 -4.68 -33.84
N SER A 219 11.40 -3.73 -33.03
CA SER A 219 12.81 -3.47 -32.75
C SER A 219 13.03 -3.46 -31.25
N VAL A 220 13.59 -4.56 -30.74
CA VAL A 220 13.87 -4.76 -29.31
C VAL A 220 14.70 -3.61 -28.71
N THR A 221 15.52 -2.93 -29.52
CA THR A 221 16.32 -1.79 -29.11
C THR A 221 16.08 -0.59 -30.03
N ILE A 222 15.93 0.59 -29.42
CA ILE A 222 15.78 1.88 -30.09
C ILE A 222 16.91 2.78 -29.58
N PRO A 223 17.83 3.23 -30.46
CA PRO A 223 18.92 4.09 -30.03
C PRO A 223 18.40 5.47 -29.62
N ILE A 224 18.97 6.02 -28.56
CA ILE A 224 18.87 7.43 -28.19
C ILE A 224 20.16 8.08 -28.67
N SER A 225 20.05 9.07 -29.56
CA SER A 225 21.18 9.90 -29.97
C SER A 225 20.66 11.28 -30.35
N ARG A 226 21.23 12.32 -29.74
CA ARG A 226 21.01 13.71 -30.14
C ARG A 226 22.28 14.50 -29.93
N ARG A 227 22.73 15.16 -31.01
CA ARG A 227 23.79 16.18 -30.97
C ARG A 227 23.18 17.58 -31.04
N TRP A 228 23.65 18.48 -30.20
CA TRP A 228 23.37 19.91 -30.21
C TRP A 228 24.69 20.61 -30.53
N GLY A 229 24.83 21.15 -31.75
CA GLY A 229 26.04 21.89 -32.14
C GLY A 229 25.87 23.41 -31.96
N ASP A 230 26.91 24.17 -32.28
CA ASP A 230 27.07 25.61 -32.00
C ASP A 230 25.89 26.53 -32.37
N ASP A 231 25.07 26.16 -33.37
CA ASP A 231 23.91 26.95 -33.82
C ASP A 231 22.61 26.65 -33.02
N GLU A 232 22.59 25.56 -32.26
CA GLU A 232 21.40 25.07 -31.51
C GLU A 232 21.65 24.93 -30.00
N ALA A 233 22.89 24.70 -29.59
CA ALA A 233 23.28 24.66 -28.19
C ALA A 233 23.39 26.08 -27.61
N GLY A 234 22.98 26.26 -26.36
CA GLY A 234 23.22 27.52 -25.65
C GLY A 234 24.71 27.73 -25.37
N ASP A 235 25.45 26.63 -25.19
CA ASP A 235 26.90 26.58 -24.99
C ASP A 235 27.50 25.25 -25.48
N GLY A 236 28.61 25.31 -26.21
CA GLY A 236 29.36 24.16 -26.77
C GLY A 236 28.67 23.31 -27.85
N ASP A 237 29.30 22.18 -28.21
CA ASP A 237 28.80 21.12 -29.09
C ASP A 237 28.79 19.79 -28.33
N TRP A 238 27.60 19.28 -28.05
CA TRP A 238 27.40 18.13 -27.16
C TRP A 238 26.50 17.07 -27.77
N GLU A 239 26.79 15.79 -27.48
CA GLU A 239 26.00 14.66 -27.95
C GLU A 239 25.58 13.73 -26.82
N LEU A 240 24.27 13.56 -26.64
CA LEU A 240 23.71 12.56 -25.73
C LEU A 240 23.52 11.22 -26.46
N GLN A 241 23.97 10.13 -25.84
CA GLN A 241 23.85 8.77 -26.35
C GLN A 241 23.19 7.82 -25.33
N GLY A 242 22.41 6.87 -25.82
CA GLY A 242 21.76 5.86 -25.00
C GLY A 242 20.86 4.92 -25.81
N ARG A 243 19.87 4.31 -25.16
CA ARG A 243 18.91 3.41 -25.78
C ARG A 243 17.64 3.19 -24.95
N ILE A 244 16.57 2.82 -25.63
CA ILE A 244 15.37 2.19 -25.05
C ILE A 244 15.35 0.74 -25.50
N ARG A 245 15.26 -0.20 -24.57
CA ARG A 245 15.18 -1.65 -24.88
C ARG A 245 13.90 -2.23 -24.32
N GLY A 246 13.09 -2.86 -25.16
CA GLY A 246 11.83 -3.49 -24.81
C GLY A 246 11.89 -4.99 -25.04
N LEU A 247 11.79 -5.77 -23.97
CA LEU A 247 11.68 -7.22 -24.03
C LEU A 247 10.26 -7.64 -23.67
N PRO A 248 9.70 -8.69 -24.29
CA PRO A 248 8.42 -9.23 -23.85
C PRO A 248 8.45 -9.55 -22.35
N ASP A 249 7.39 -9.20 -21.61
CA ASP A 249 7.25 -9.59 -20.21
C ASP A 249 6.95 -11.09 -20.14
N ILE A 250 8.03 -11.87 -20.17
CA ILE A 250 7.97 -13.31 -19.94
C ILE A 250 7.76 -13.48 -18.44
N THR A 251 6.50 -13.46 -18.01
CA THR A 251 6.13 -14.20 -16.81
C THR A 251 6.54 -15.65 -17.06
N CYS A 252 7.62 -16.10 -16.42
CA CYS A 252 8.06 -17.49 -16.46
C CYS A 252 6.99 -18.36 -15.79
N SER A 253 5.97 -18.71 -16.57
CA SER A 253 5.23 -19.95 -16.41
C SER A 253 6.06 -21.04 -17.12
N LEU A 254 5.94 -22.28 -16.67
CA LEU A 254 6.52 -23.41 -17.40
C LEU A 254 6.07 -23.34 -18.87
N GLU A 255 4.81 -23.02 -19.13
CA GLU A 255 4.21 -22.91 -20.47
C GLU A 255 4.89 -21.86 -21.37
N SER A 256 5.26 -20.69 -20.85
CA SER A 256 5.95 -19.67 -21.65
C SER A 256 7.39 -20.08 -21.96
N LEU A 257 8.12 -20.62 -20.98
CA LEU A 257 9.47 -21.20 -21.20
C LEU A 257 9.47 -22.35 -22.22
N PHE A 258 8.53 -23.29 -22.11
CA PHE A 258 8.38 -24.39 -23.07
C PHE A 258 8.03 -23.86 -24.48
N SER A 259 7.18 -22.84 -24.59
CA SER A 259 6.81 -22.25 -25.89
C SER A 259 7.93 -21.45 -26.55
N SER A 260 8.82 -20.83 -25.76
CA SER A 260 9.90 -19.99 -26.24
C SER A 260 11.14 -20.78 -26.69
N PHE A 261 11.37 -21.96 -26.10
CA PHE A 261 12.60 -22.74 -26.36
C PHE A 261 12.37 -24.11 -27.00
N ALA A 262 11.16 -24.70 -26.94
CA ALA A 262 10.90 -26.02 -27.50
C ALA A 262 10.02 -25.98 -28.75
N ALA A 263 10.64 -26.16 -29.92
CA ALA A 263 9.93 -26.56 -31.13
C ALA A 263 9.91 -28.09 -31.22
N THR A 264 9.01 -28.79 -30.50
CA THR A 264 8.45 -30.12 -30.85
C THR A 264 7.58 -30.74 -29.75
N ASP A 265 6.59 -31.52 -30.20
CA ASP A 265 5.58 -32.38 -29.54
C ASP A 265 5.82 -32.82 -28.06
N THR A 266 5.10 -32.23 -27.10
CA THR A 266 5.27 -32.45 -25.63
C THR A 266 3.98 -32.73 -24.85
N GLY A 267 2.89 -33.15 -25.51
CA GLY A 267 1.57 -33.31 -24.88
C GLY A 267 1.57 -34.14 -23.57
N THR A 268 2.30 -35.26 -23.53
CA THR A 268 2.41 -36.12 -22.34
C THR A 268 3.36 -35.62 -21.26
N SER A 269 4.37 -34.80 -21.60
CA SER A 269 5.36 -34.32 -20.63
C SER A 269 4.83 -33.16 -19.78
N MET A 270 3.81 -32.46 -20.25
CA MET A 270 3.20 -31.32 -19.53
C MET A 270 2.25 -31.74 -18.42
N ASP A 271 1.53 -32.85 -18.59
CA ASP A 271 0.58 -33.32 -17.59
C ASP A 271 1.32 -33.87 -16.34
N ASP A 272 2.46 -34.53 -16.54
CA ASP A 272 3.30 -35.02 -15.44
C ASP A 272 3.95 -33.86 -14.64
N LEU A 273 4.41 -32.81 -15.33
CA LEU A 273 4.92 -31.59 -14.68
C LEU A 273 3.81 -30.82 -13.94
N ARG A 274 2.58 -30.78 -14.48
CA ARG A 274 1.42 -30.19 -13.80
C ARG A 274 1.03 -30.99 -12.57
N ALA A 275 1.02 -32.33 -12.66
CA ALA A 275 0.76 -33.20 -11.52
C ALA A 275 1.84 -33.02 -10.41
N PHE A 276 3.11 -32.89 -10.80
CA PHE A 276 4.19 -32.57 -9.87
C PHE A 276 4.02 -31.19 -9.21
N ARG A 277 3.69 -30.16 -10.01
CA ARG A 277 3.40 -28.79 -9.55
C ARG A 277 2.23 -28.76 -8.57
N ASP A 278 1.17 -29.50 -8.85
CA ASP A 278 -0.08 -29.45 -8.08
C ASP A 278 -0.05 -30.38 -6.85
N GLY A 279 0.94 -31.28 -6.76
CA GLY A 279 1.20 -32.15 -5.60
C GLY A 279 2.55 -31.87 -4.91
N PRO A 280 3.61 -32.66 -5.14
CA PRO A 280 4.89 -32.59 -4.41
C PRO A 280 5.56 -31.22 -4.34
N PHE A 281 5.43 -30.39 -5.38
CA PHE A 281 5.97 -29.02 -5.37
C PHE A 281 5.34 -28.14 -4.28
N ARG A 282 4.04 -28.32 -3.99
CA ARG A 282 3.33 -27.56 -2.95
C ARG A 282 3.63 -28.04 -1.54
N THR A 283 4.08 -29.29 -1.37
CA THR A 283 4.40 -29.87 -0.06
C THR A 283 5.84 -29.57 0.39
N LEU A 284 6.70 -29.09 -0.53
CA LEU A 284 8.12 -28.83 -0.29
C LEU A 284 8.47 -27.34 -0.56
N PRO A 285 8.32 -26.44 0.43
CA PRO A 285 8.43 -24.99 0.24
C PRO A 285 9.82 -24.51 -0.21
N GLY A 286 10.86 -25.32 0.04
CA GLY A 286 12.19 -25.04 -0.48
C GLY A 286 12.29 -25.06 -2.01
N LEU A 287 11.46 -25.85 -2.69
CA LEU A 287 11.36 -25.85 -4.15
C LEU A 287 10.76 -24.54 -4.66
N GLY A 288 9.76 -23.99 -3.95
CA GLY A 288 9.21 -22.67 -4.24
C GLY A 288 10.23 -21.55 -4.08
N ALA A 289 11.08 -21.60 -3.06
CA ALA A 289 12.16 -20.61 -2.91
C ALA A 289 13.20 -20.68 -4.04
N TRP A 290 13.56 -21.89 -4.48
CA TRP A 290 14.40 -22.08 -5.67
C TRP A 290 13.72 -21.64 -6.96
N TRP A 291 12.40 -21.84 -7.07
CA TRP A 291 11.61 -21.36 -8.20
C TRP A 291 11.56 -19.83 -8.25
N ASP A 292 11.40 -19.16 -7.11
CA ASP A 292 11.43 -17.70 -7.04
C ASP A 292 12.82 -17.14 -7.44
N GLU A 293 13.91 -17.79 -7.03
CA GLU A 293 15.26 -17.41 -7.47
C GLU A 293 15.43 -17.65 -8.97
N PHE A 294 14.94 -18.77 -9.49
CA PHE A 294 14.92 -19.02 -10.93
C PHE A 294 14.12 -17.93 -11.68
N GLN A 295 12.94 -17.54 -11.20
CA GLN A 295 12.16 -16.44 -11.77
C GLN A 295 12.89 -15.10 -11.69
N THR A 296 13.64 -14.86 -10.61
CA THR A 296 14.45 -13.65 -10.45
C THR A 296 15.62 -13.61 -11.45
N LEU A 297 16.21 -14.77 -11.75
CA LEU A 297 17.35 -14.91 -12.68
C LEU A 297 16.92 -15.14 -14.13
N ALA A 298 15.65 -15.45 -14.37
CA ALA A 298 15.12 -15.79 -15.69
C ALA A 298 15.27 -14.67 -16.73
N PRO A 299 15.13 -13.36 -16.41
CA PRO A 299 15.40 -12.30 -17.37
C PRO A 299 16.84 -12.34 -17.91
N ALA A 300 17.82 -12.52 -17.02
CA ALA A 300 19.23 -12.67 -17.42
C ALA A 300 19.45 -13.95 -18.24
N LEU A 301 18.75 -15.04 -17.92
CA LEU A 301 18.81 -16.28 -18.70
C LEU A 301 18.27 -16.10 -20.11
N VAL A 302 17.13 -15.43 -20.26
CA VAL A 302 16.54 -15.12 -21.57
C VAL A 302 17.47 -14.20 -22.35
N GLU A 303 18.05 -13.20 -21.70
CA GLU A 303 19.01 -12.29 -22.32
C GLU A 303 20.24 -13.02 -22.85
N VAL A 304 20.88 -13.86 -22.02
CA VAL A 304 22.07 -14.63 -22.43
C VAL A 304 21.71 -15.68 -23.48
N ALA A 305 20.52 -16.29 -23.39
CA ALA A 305 20.08 -17.30 -24.34
C ALA A 305 19.71 -16.73 -25.72
N ALA A 306 19.30 -15.46 -25.82
CA ALA A 306 18.89 -14.84 -27.08
C ALA A 306 19.98 -14.96 -28.17
N ASP A 307 21.25 -14.83 -27.79
CA ASP A 307 22.40 -14.86 -28.71
C ASP A 307 23.32 -16.09 -28.53
N ASN A 308 22.88 -17.11 -27.77
CA ASN A 308 23.70 -18.29 -27.44
C ASN A 308 23.00 -19.62 -27.78
N PRO A 309 23.23 -20.17 -29.00
CA PRO A 309 22.60 -21.43 -29.45
C PRO A 309 22.91 -22.63 -28.55
N ARG A 310 24.11 -22.69 -27.97
CA ARG A 310 24.51 -23.78 -27.07
C ARG A 310 23.70 -23.78 -25.77
N LEU A 311 23.36 -22.60 -25.26
CA LEU A 311 22.51 -22.45 -24.08
C LEU A 311 21.05 -22.81 -24.39
N GLN A 312 20.56 -22.47 -25.58
CA GLN A 312 19.22 -22.86 -26.05
C GLN A 312 19.08 -24.39 -26.13
N ASP A 313 20.09 -25.09 -26.66
CA ASP A 313 20.12 -26.56 -26.71
C ASP A 313 20.12 -27.17 -25.30
N ALA A 314 20.96 -26.65 -24.39
CA ALA A 314 21.02 -27.13 -23.01
C ALA A 314 19.69 -26.94 -22.26
N LEU A 315 19.03 -25.78 -22.43
CA LEU A 315 17.71 -25.52 -21.86
C LEU A 315 16.65 -26.51 -22.37
N THR A 316 16.69 -26.83 -23.66
CA THR A 316 15.77 -27.81 -24.27
C THR A 316 15.93 -29.20 -23.64
N VAL A 317 17.18 -29.65 -23.43
CA VAL A 317 17.46 -30.95 -22.80
C VAL A 317 17.02 -30.97 -21.34
N VAL A 318 17.30 -29.90 -20.57
CA VAL A 318 16.87 -29.79 -19.17
C VAL A 318 15.35 -29.91 -19.07
N LEU A 319 14.61 -29.22 -19.94
CA LEU A 319 13.15 -29.22 -19.94
C LEU A 319 12.55 -30.58 -20.29
N GLN A 320 13.13 -31.29 -21.27
CA GLN A 320 12.67 -32.62 -21.68
C GLN A 320 12.95 -33.69 -20.62
N GLU A 321 14.15 -33.68 -20.03
CA GLU A 321 14.55 -34.66 -19.04
C GLU A 321 13.89 -34.42 -17.67
N ALA A 322 13.63 -33.15 -17.29
CA ALA A 322 12.93 -32.82 -16.05
C ALA A 322 11.51 -33.43 -16.01
N ALA A 323 10.78 -33.41 -17.12
CA ALA A 323 9.46 -34.02 -17.21
C ALA A 323 9.51 -35.55 -17.04
N ARG A 324 10.47 -36.23 -17.68
CA ARG A 324 10.66 -37.68 -17.53
C ARG A 324 11.05 -38.08 -16.11
N THR A 325 11.84 -37.23 -15.46
CA THR A 325 12.36 -37.40 -14.10
C THR A 325 11.22 -37.39 -13.08
N VAL A 326 10.30 -36.42 -13.15
CA VAL A 326 9.19 -36.33 -12.19
C VAL A 326 8.18 -37.48 -12.31
N SER A 327 8.06 -38.11 -13.48
CA SER A 327 7.16 -39.25 -13.71
C SER A 327 7.70 -40.59 -13.16
N HIS A 328 8.98 -40.65 -12.73
CA HIS A 328 9.64 -41.86 -12.24
C HIS A 328 10.40 -41.59 -10.92
N PRO A 329 9.68 -41.42 -9.80
CA PRO A 329 10.26 -40.96 -8.52
C PRO A 329 11.32 -41.90 -7.92
N ASP A 330 11.26 -43.19 -8.25
CA ASP A 330 12.18 -44.23 -7.76
C ASP A 330 13.44 -44.38 -8.63
N ALA A 331 13.51 -43.72 -9.79
CA ALA A 331 14.66 -43.80 -10.69
C ALA A 331 15.83 -42.94 -10.19
N GLU A 332 17.05 -43.23 -10.68
CA GLU A 332 18.19 -42.33 -10.49
C GLU A 332 18.07 -41.10 -11.39
N LEU A 333 18.57 -39.96 -10.92
CA LEU A 333 18.64 -38.74 -11.73
C LEU A 333 19.48 -38.92 -12.99
N SER A 334 18.94 -38.47 -14.12
CA SER A 334 19.62 -38.48 -15.42
C SER A 334 20.90 -37.64 -15.38
N ALA A 335 22.03 -38.20 -15.81
CA ALA A 335 23.28 -37.46 -15.95
C ALA A 335 23.15 -36.32 -16.97
N ASP A 336 22.39 -36.55 -18.05
CA ASP A 336 22.12 -35.55 -19.07
C ASP A 336 21.37 -34.34 -18.51
N LEU A 337 20.41 -34.55 -17.59
CA LEU A 337 19.71 -33.47 -16.90
C LEU A 337 20.68 -32.61 -16.07
N LEU A 338 21.58 -33.25 -15.33
CA LEU A 338 22.51 -32.58 -14.42
C LEU A 338 23.60 -31.80 -15.17
N ASP A 339 24.17 -32.39 -16.23
CA ASP A 339 25.21 -31.76 -17.04
C ASP A 339 24.68 -30.54 -17.81
N ASN A 340 23.45 -30.64 -18.34
CA ASN A 340 22.82 -29.51 -19.03
C ASN A 340 22.33 -28.43 -18.03
N ALA A 341 21.82 -28.82 -16.85
CA ALA A 341 21.51 -27.85 -15.79
C ALA A 341 22.77 -27.10 -15.31
N ARG A 342 23.92 -27.79 -15.25
CA ARG A 342 25.20 -27.16 -14.95
C ARG A 342 25.64 -26.18 -16.04
N THR A 343 25.46 -26.55 -17.30
CA THR A 343 25.73 -25.67 -18.45
C THR A 343 24.90 -24.38 -18.40
N VAL A 344 23.63 -24.47 -18.00
CA VAL A 344 22.76 -23.29 -17.81
C VAL A 344 23.26 -22.39 -16.68
N ILE A 345 23.62 -22.97 -15.53
CA ILE A 345 24.13 -22.22 -14.38
C ILE A 345 25.44 -21.51 -14.71
N ASP A 346 26.38 -22.22 -15.34
CA ASP A 346 27.70 -21.68 -15.67
C ASP A 346 27.62 -20.58 -16.74
N SER A 347 26.63 -20.66 -17.66
CA SER A 347 26.42 -19.64 -18.70
C SER A 347 25.86 -18.31 -18.15
N LEU A 348 25.28 -18.33 -16.95
CA LEU A 348 24.77 -17.14 -16.27
C LEU A 348 25.84 -16.43 -15.41
N ASP A 349 27.00 -17.05 -15.21
CA ASP A 349 28.07 -16.44 -14.41
C ASP A 349 28.63 -15.19 -15.11
N GLY A 350 28.75 -14.09 -14.38
CA GLY A 350 29.13 -12.78 -14.93
C GLY A 350 28.00 -11.97 -15.58
N HIS A 351 26.81 -12.56 -15.77
CA HIS A 351 25.62 -11.89 -16.33
C HIS A 351 24.52 -11.60 -15.30
N VAL A 352 24.82 -11.81 -14.02
CA VAL A 352 23.88 -11.63 -12.91
C VAL A 352 24.50 -10.79 -11.80
N SER A 353 23.66 -10.18 -10.96
CA SER A 353 24.11 -9.41 -9.79
C SER A 353 25.02 -10.22 -8.86
N ALA A 354 25.78 -9.53 -8.00
CA ALA A 354 26.63 -10.19 -6.99
C ALA A 354 25.86 -11.16 -6.06
N ARG A 355 24.56 -10.91 -5.85
CA ARG A 355 23.64 -11.82 -5.16
C ARG A 355 23.30 -13.02 -6.03
N GLY A 356 22.93 -12.81 -7.29
CA GLY A 356 22.67 -13.87 -8.26
C GLY A 356 23.84 -14.84 -8.39
N ALA A 357 25.07 -14.32 -8.46
CA ALA A 357 26.27 -15.14 -8.53
C ALA A 357 26.47 -16.05 -7.29
N LYS A 358 26.05 -15.60 -6.10
CA LYS A 358 26.06 -16.44 -4.89
C LYS A 358 25.02 -17.57 -4.98
N VAL A 359 23.84 -17.28 -5.52
CA VAL A 359 22.77 -18.26 -5.74
C VAL A 359 23.19 -19.31 -6.78
N LEU A 360 23.80 -18.89 -7.90
CA LEU A 360 24.32 -19.80 -8.93
C LEU A 360 25.38 -20.76 -8.38
N ARG A 361 26.35 -20.27 -7.59
CA ARG A 361 27.35 -21.12 -6.93
C ARG A 361 26.73 -22.13 -5.97
N GLN A 362 25.69 -21.74 -5.26
CA GLN A 362 24.97 -22.64 -4.38
C GLN A 362 24.18 -23.69 -5.18
N ALA A 363 23.51 -23.29 -6.26
CA ALA A 363 22.79 -24.20 -7.14
C ALA A 363 23.74 -25.26 -7.73
N ALA A 364 24.93 -24.86 -8.19
CA ALA A 364 25.97 -25.77 -8.66
C ALA A 364 26.40 -26.78 -7.57
N THR A 365 26.56 -26.32 -6.32
CA THR A 365 26.88 -27.19 -5.17
C THR A 365 25.75 -28.18 -4.87
N VAL A 366 24.49 -27.78 -5.05
CA VAL A 366 23.33 -28.65 -4.86
C VAL A 366 23.27 -29.73 -5.95
N LEU A 367 23.52 -29.38 -7.22
CA LEU A 367 23.58 -30.34 -8.33
C LEU A 367 24.61 -31.45 -8.06
N GLU A 368 25.79 -31.10 -7.54
CA GLU A 368 26.84 -32.06 -7.17
C GLU A 368 26.40 -33.03 -6.06
N ARG A 369 25.55 -32.58 -5.13
CA ARG A 369 25.06 -33.41 -4.01
C ARG A 369 23.97 -34.39 -4.43
N ILE A 370 23.19 -34.07 -5.47
CA ILE A 370 22.06 -34.89 -5.90
C ILE A 370 22.40 -35.87 -7.03
N HIS A 371 23.60 -35.79 -7.60
CA HIS A 371 24.03 -36.53 -8.79
C HIS A 371 23.90 -38.07 -8.72
N ARG A 372 23.71 -38.66 -7.52
CA ARG A 372 23.55 -40.11 -7.34
C ARG A 372 22.40 -40.47 -6.39
N LEU A 373 21.44 -39.57 -6.24
CA LEU A 373 20.26 -39.81 -5.42
C LEU A 373 19.09 -40.25 -6.31
N PRO A 374 18.20 -41.13 -5.82
CA PRO A 374 16.88 -41.32 -6.42
C PRO A 374 16.14 -39.99 -6.50
N VAL A 375 15.28 -39.82 -7.51
CA VAL A 375 14.57 -38.57 -7.81
C VAL A 375 13.86 -38.00 -6.57
N GLU A 376 13.12 -38.83 -5.83
CA GLU A 376 12.42 -38.39 -4.60
C GLU A 376 13.39 -37.79 -3.58
N ARG A 377 14.49 -38.48 -3.28
CA ARG A 377 15.51 -38.02 -2.31
C ARG A 377 16.29 -36.81 -2.81
N ALA A 378 16.48 -36.70 -4.12
CA ALA A 378 17.09 -35.52 -4.72
C ALA A 378 16.20 -34.29 -4.58
N ILE A 379 14.90 -34.41 -4.86
CA ILE A 379 13.91 -33.34 -4.71
C ILE A 379 13.84 -32.85 -3.26
N GLU A 380 13.81 -33.77 -2.29
CA GLU A 380 13.88 -33.43 -0.87
C GLU A 380 15.19 -32.69 -0.52
N THR A 381 16.32 -33.15 -1.06
CA THR A 381 17.64 -32.55 -0.80
C THR A 381 17.74 -31.13 -1.38
N VAL A 382 17.19 -30.89 -2.57
CA VAL A 382 17.08 -29.55 -3.17
C VAL A 382 16.21 -28.65 -2.29
N ALA A 383 15.04 -29.14 -1.85
CA ALA A 383 14.14 -28.40 -0.98
C ALA A 383 14.77 -28.03 0.37
N LEU A 384 15.57 -28.92 0.95
CA LEU A 384 16.24 -28.68 2.24
C LEU A 384 17.42 -27.70 2.13
N SER A 385 18.01 -27.53 0.94
CA SER A 385 19.26 -26.78 0.77
C SER A 385 19.13 -25.25 0.76
N LYS A 386 17.91 -24.70 0.55
CA LYS A 386 17.48 -23.28 0.62
C LYS A 386 18.44 -22.19 0.04
N PRO A 387 18.03 -21.35 -0.93
CA PRO A 387 18.92 -20.33 -1.50
C PRO A 387 19.37 -19.23 -0.51
N ILE A 388 20.60 -18.72 -0.67
CA ILE A 388 21.22 -17.69 0.19
C ILE A 388 20.45 -16.36 0.14
N GLY A 389 20.21 -15.75 1.31
CA GLY A 389 19.76 -14.36 1.44
C GLY A 389 18.26 -14.11 1.32
N ARG A 390 17.44 -15.15 1.11
CA ARG A 390 16.00 -15.06 1.43
C ARG A 390 15.78 -15.56 2.84
N THR A 391 15.27 -14.67 3.71
CA THR A 391 14.34 -15.13 4.74
C THR A 391 13.23 -15.84 3.97
N PRO A 392 12.88 -17.10 4.28
CA PRO A 392 11.75 -17.76 3.65
C PRO A 392 10.59 -16.76 3.59
N ARG A 393 9.80 -16.79 2.51
CA ARG A 393 8.37 -16.48 2.66
C ARG A 393 8.00 -17.23 3.91
N THR A 394 7.75 -16.49 4.99
CA THR A 394 7.55 -17.09 6.30
C THR A 394 6.58 -18.21 6.02
N LEU A 395 6.87 -19.39 6.55
CA LEU A 395 5.80 -20.31 6.85
C LEU A 395 4.61 -19.41 7.32
N LEU A 396 3.56 -19.27 6.50
CA LEU A 396 2.34 -19.87 6.97
C LEU A 396 2.84 -21.26 7.32
N LYS A 397 3.09 -21.47 8.62
CA LYS A 397 3.19 -22.82 9.15
C LYS A 397 2.09 -23.58 8.43
N ALA A 398 2.25 -24.87 8.13
CA ALA A 398 1.05 -25.69 8.00
C ALA A 398 0.11 -25.20 9.10
N ARG A 399 -0.98 -24.53 8.68
CA ARG A 399 -1.72 -23.54 9.47
C ARG A 399 -1.76 -24.11 10.87
N GLY A 400 -1.11 -23.45 11.85
CA GLY A 400 -0.74 -24.10 13.11
C GLY A 400 -1.94 -24.89 13.62
N ASP A 401 -1.86 -26.21 13.51
CA ASP A 401 -3.01 -27.12 13.49
C ASP A 401 -4.40 -26.44 13.40
N THR A 402 -4.79 -25.84 12.26
CA THR A 402 -6.15 -25.24 12.13
C THR A 402 -7.27 -26.27 12.19
N THR A 403 -6.96 -27.55 12.41
CA THR A 403 -7.99 -28.54 12.75
C THR A 403 -8.71 -28.18 14.05
N ALA A 404 -8.11 -27.34 14.91
CA ALA A 404 -8.74 -26.88 16.15
C ALA A 404 -9.85 -25.82 15.96
N ALA A 405 -9.92 -25.14 14.81
CA ALA A 405 -10.89 -24.08 14.54
C ALA A 405 -11.48 -24.13 13.10
N PRO A 406 -12.21 -25.21 12.74
CA PRO A 406 -12.66 -25.46 11.38
C PRO A 406 -13.63 -24.40 10.82
N LEU A 407 -14.58 -23.90 11.62
CA LEU A 407 -15.49 -22.84 11.19
C LEU A 407 -14.74 -21.55 10.90
N THR A 408 -13.87 -21.13 11.82
CA THR A 408 -13.10 -19.89 11.71
C THR A 408 -12.12 -19.96 10.54
N ALA A 409 -11.45 -21.09 10.35
CA ALA A 409 -10.55 -21.33 9.22
C ALA A 409 -11.27 -21.35 7.87
N PHE A 410 -12.52 -21.84 7.82
CA PHE A 410 -13.38 -21.77 6.64
C PHE A 410 -13.78 -20.33 6.34
N LEU A 411 -14.25 -19.57 7.33
CA LEU A 411 -14.60 -18.16 7.16
C LEU A 411 -13.39 -17.32 6.71
N LEU A 412 -12.20 -17.61 7.26
CA LEU A 412 -10.94 -17.01 6.81
C LEU A 412 -10.64 -17.33 5.34
N SER A 413 -10.94 -18.54 4.87
CA SER A 413 -10.72 -18.89 3.46
C SER A 413 -11.56 -18.05 2.50
N LEU A 414 -12.77 -17.62 2.93
CA LEU A 414 -13.64 -16.76 2.12
C LEU A 414 -13.13 -15.32 2.00
N THR A 415 -12.04 -14.95 2.68
CA THR A 415 -11.36 -13.65 2.47
C THR A 415 -10.54 -13.61 1.18
N SER A 416 -10.21 -14.78 0.60
CA SER A 416 -9.56 -14.88 -0.71
C SER A 416 -10.59 -14.67 -1.82
N ALA A 417 -10.27 -13.80 -2.78
CA ALA A 417 -11.12 -13.53 -3.94
C ALA A 417 -11.54 -14.80 -4.68
N ASP A 418 -10.61 -15.73 -4.95
CA ASP A 418 -10.92 -16.99 -5.63
C ASP A 418 -11.91 -17.87 -4.85
N SER A 419 -11.75 -17.92 -3.52
CA SER A 419 -12.62 -18.74 -2.66
C SER A 419 -13.98 -18.10 -2.47
N LEU A 420 -14.03 -16.76 -2.39
CA LEU A 420 -15.26 -16.00 -2.35
C LEU A 420 -16.03 -16.14 -3.67
N ASP A 421 -15.38 -15.96 -4.83
CA ASP A 421 -15.99 -16.15 -6.15
C ASP A 421 -16.53 -17.57 -6.34
N ALA A 422 -15.81 -18.57 -5.85
CA ALA A 422 -16.28 -19.95 -5.85
C ALA A 422 -17.53 -20.12 -4.97
N TYR A 423 -17.53 -19.52 -3.78
CA TYR A 423 -18.67 -19.54 -2.87
C TYR A 423 -19.87 -18.79 -3.45
N GLU A 424 -19.70 -17.63 -4.07
CA GLU A 424 -20.79 -16.86 -4.67
C GLU A 424 -21.41 -17.58 -5.88
N ARG A 425 -20.60 -18.29 -6.66
CA ARG A 425 -21.07 -19.06 -7.81
C ARG A 425 -21.90 -20.28 -7.42
N ASP A 426 -21.43 -21.06 -6.44
CA ASP A 426 -22.16 -22.22 -5.92
C ASP A 426 -21.88 -22.42 -4.42
N PRO A 427 -22.62 -21.71 -3.55
CA PRO A 427 -22.43 -21.81 -2.10
C PRO A 427 -22.62 -23.23 -1.59
N GLN A 428 -23.54 -23.97 -2.21
CA GLN A 428 -23.93 -25.30 -1.77
C GLN A 428 -22.84 -26.33 -2.05
N ALA A 429 -22.15 -26.24 -3.19
CA ALA A 429 -21.01 -27.09 -3.50
C ALA A 429 -19.82 -26.80 -2.57
N VAL A 430 -19.48 -25.53 -2.36
CA VAL A 430 -18.38 -25.13 -1.47
C VAL A 430 -18.63 -25.59 -0.03
N LEU A 431 -19.85 -25.40 0.49
CA LEU A 431 -20.22 -25.87 1.83
C LEU A 431 -20.21 -27.40 1.95
N ARG A 432 -20.66 -28.14 0.94
CA ARG A 432 -20.59 -29.62 0.94
C ARG A 432 -19.16 -30.15 0.89
N ALA A 433 -18.26 -29.44 0.23
CA ALA A 433 -16.84 -29.78 0.16
C ALA A 433 -16.08 -29.37 1.44
N SER A 434 -16.66 -28.50 2.27
CA SER A 434 -16.07 -28.08 3.54
C SER A 434 -16.16 -29.18 4.61
N ALA A 435 -15.31 -29.07 5.64
CA ALA A 435 -15.37 -29.94 6.82
C ALA A 435 -16.41 -29.51 7.86
N LEU A 436 -17.28 -28.53 7.53
CA LEU A 436 -18.26 -27.97 8.45
C LEU A 436 -19.40 -28.94 8.73
N SER A 437 -19.90 -28.92 9.96
CA SER A 437 -21.12 -29.60 10.37
C SER A 437 -22.37 -29.03 9.67
N PRO A 438 -23.50 -29.77 9.60
CA PRO A 438 -24.72 -29.27 8.99
C PRO A 438 -25.26 -27.97 9.62
N ALA A 439 -25.06 -27.78 10.92
CA ALA A 439 -25.46 -26.57 11.63
C ALA A 439 -24.61 -25.37 11.22
N GLU A 440 -23.29 -25.55 11.12
CA GLU A 440 -22.35 -24.52 10.64
C GLU A 440 -22.60 -24.17 9.18
N GLN A 441 -22.79 -25.17 8.32
CA GLN A 441 -23.15 -24.94 6.91
C GLN A 441 -24.43 -24.13 6.80
N HIS A 442 -25.45 -24.44 7.62
CA HIS A 442 -26.68 -23.69 7.67
C HIS A 442 -26.44 -22.25 8.14
N ALA A 443 -25.67 -22.05 9.21
CA ALA A 443 -25.39 -20.73 9.76
C ALA A 443 -24.60 -19.83 8.80
N VAL A 444 -23.59 -20.36 8.13
CA VAL A 444 -22.81 -19.65 7.10
C VAL A 444 -23.73 -19.23 5.96
N ARG A 445 -24.56 -20.15 5.47
CA ARG A 445 -25.47 -19.90 4.34
C ARG A 445 -26.59 -18.92 4.67
N GLN A 446 -27.11 -18.96 5.89
CA GLN A 446 -28.18 -18.04 6.34
C GLN A 446 -27.64 -16.72 6.89
N GLY A 447 -26.32 -16.55 7.01
CA GLY A 447 -25.72 -15.34 7.55
C GLY A 447 -26.06 -15.10 9.02
N LEU A 448 -26.06 -16.16 9.85
CA LEU A 448 -26.37 -16.05 11.29
C LEU A 448 -25.19 -15.41 12.06
N ARG A 449 -24.95 -14.12 11.85
CA ARG A 449 -23.74 -13.37 12.29
C ARG A 449 -23.38 -13.59 13.76
N GLY A 450 -24.34 -13.46 14.66
CA GLY A 450 -24.09 -13.58 16.09
C GLY A 450 -23.81 -15.01 16.55
N TRP A 451 -24.38 -16.00 15.85
CA TRP A 451 -24.09 -17.40 16.08
C TRP A 451 -22.69 -17.76 15.56
N LEU A 452 -22.37 -17.35 14.33
CA LEU A 452 -21.04 -17.54 13.72
C LEU A 452 -19.95 -16.95 14.61
N ARG A 453 -20.19 -15.73 15.11
CA ARG A 453 -19.29 -15.05 16.03
C ARG A 453 -19.04 -15.87 17.30
N LEU A 454 -20.11 -16.31 17.96
CA LEU A 454 -20.00 -17.07 19.20
C LEU A 454 -19.27 -18.40 19.02
N GLN A 455 -19.58 -19.14 17.94
CA GLN A 455 -18.93 -20.43 17.68
C GLN A 455 -17.45 -20.25 17.31
N SER A 456 -17.13 -19.28 16.45
CA SER A 456 -15.73 -18.99 16.11
C SER A 456 -14.93 -18.53 17.33
N LEU A 457 -15.50 -17.71 18.21
CA LEU A 457 -14.86 -17.35 19.48
C LEU A 457 -14.58 -18.58 20.34
N ARG A 458 -15.54 -19.49 20.50
CA ARG A 458 -15.37 -20.74 21.26
C ARG A 458 -14.29 -21.64 20.66
N GLU A 459 -14.19 -21.72 19.33
CA GLU A 459 -13.11 -22.44 18.65
C GLU A 459 -11.74 -21.85 19.01
N LEU A 460 -11.59 -20.53 18.92
CA LEU A 460 -10.32 -19.86 19.21
C LEU A 460 -9.95 -19.95 20.70
N GLU A 461 -10.92 -19.84 21.62
CA GLU A 461 -10.69 -20.04 23.05
C GLU A 461 -10.24 -21.48 23.34
N ALA A 462 -10.89 -22.49 22.72
CA ALA A 462 -10.52 -23.89 22.86
C ALA A 462 -9.11 -24.18 22.29
N ALA A 463 -8.74 -23.49 21.22
CA ALA A 463 -7.40 -23.54 20.63
C ALA A 463 -6.34 -22.75 21.41
N GLY A 464 -6.73 -21.98 22.45
CA GLY A 464 -5.84 -21.11 23.21
C GLY A 464 -5.34 -19.88 22.43
N LEU A 465 -6.04 -19.51 21.35
CA LEU A 465 -5.74 -18.37 20.50
C LEU A 465 -6.53 -17.11 20.91
N ALA A 466 -7.66 -17.26 21.58
CA ALA A 466 -8.43 -16.13 22.12
C ALA A 466 -8.42 -16.12 23.65
N ALA A 467 -8.56 -14.94 24.23
CA ALA A 467 -8.80 -14.80 25.67
C ALA A 467 -10.14 -15.44 26.02
N LYS A 468 -10.18 -16.23 27.10
CA LYS A 468 -11.42 -16.85 27.57
C LYS A 468 -12.36 -15.79 28.16
N VAL A 469 -13.42 -15.50 27.42
CA VAL A 469 -14.46 -14.53 27.79
C VAL A 469 -15.88 -15.11 27.68
N SER A 470 -16.03 -16.28 27.03
CA SER A 470 -17.31 -16.96 26.90
C SER A 470 -17.93 -17.41 28.23
N ASP A 471 -17.14 -17.49 29.30
CA ASP A 471 -17.61 -17.75 30.66
C ASP A 471 -18.24 -16.53 31.34
N GLN A 472 -18.05 -15.33 30.78
CA GLN A 472 -18.73 -14.12 31.20
C GLN A 472 -20.08 -13.92 30.50
N LEU A 473 -20.45 -14.81 29.58
CA LEU A 473 -21.76 -14.79 28.92
C LEU A 473 -22.83 -15.51 29.76
N PRO A 474 -24.13 -15.15 29.60
CA PRO A 474 -25.21 -15.94 30.17
C PRO A 474 -25.15 -17.41 29.72
N PRO A 475 -25.48 -18.38 30.60
CA PRO A 475 -25.27 -19.81 30.34
C PRO A 475 -26.04 -20.36 29.12
N ASP A 476 -27.16 -19.73 28.76
CA ASP A 476 -28.03 -20.15 27.65
C ASP A 476 -27.88 -19.29 26.39
N VAL A 477 -26.82 -18.50 26.28
CA VAL A 477 -26.61 -17.65 25.09
C VAL A 477 -26.27 -18.50 23.86
N VAL A 478 -27.01 -18.27 22.78
CA VAL A 478 -26.85 -18.99 21.49
C VAL A 478 -26.25 -18.14 20.38
N ALA A 479 -26.28 -16.82 20.54
CA ALA A 479 -25.69 -15.84 19.63
C ALA A 479 -25.35 -14.58 20.43
N ILE A 480 -24.31 -13.87 20.03
CA ILE A 480 -23.93 -12.59 20.62
C ILE A 480 -23.94 -11.51 19.55
N ASP A 481 -24.30 -10.29 19.93
CA ASP A 481 -24.21 -9.16 19.01
C ASP A 481 -22.74 -8.94 18.58
N PRO A 482 -22.50 -8.41 17.37
CA PRO A 482 -21.18 -7.94 16.99
C PRO A 482 -20.65 -6.97 18.06
N ILE A 483 -19.39 -7.13 18.43
CA ILE A 483 -18.82 -6.41 19.57
C ILE A 483 -18.57 -4.96 19.17
N THR A 484 -19.08 -4.04 20.00
CA THR A 484 -18.79 -2.61 19.87
C THR A 484 -18.12 -2.07 21.08
N ILE A 485 -17.05 -1.34 20.81
CA ILE A 485 -16.27 -0.65 21.79
C ILE A 485 -16.64 0.83 21.73
N ASN A 486 -17.54 1.29 22.61
CA ASN A 486 -17.73 2.71 22.88
C ASN A 486 -16.80 3.26 23.96
N THR A 487 -16.13 4.38 23.67
CA THR A 487 -15.45 5.24 24.63
C THR A 487 -16.40 6.34 25.12
N ASN A 488 -16.73 6.38 26.43
CA ASN A 488 -16.65 7.55 27.35
C ASN A 488 -17.56 7.39 28.57
N ASN A 489 -17.13 7.83 29.75
CA ASN A 489 -18.08 8.06 30.83
C ASN A 489 -17.74 9.17 31.85
N PHE A 490 -18.80 9.85 32.29
CA PHE A 490 -18.95 10.53 33.57
C PHE A 490 -19.43 9.55 34.65
N ASN A 491 -18.78 9.56 35.81
CA ASN A 491 -19.59 9.90 36.97
C ASN A 491 -18.84 10.76 37.99
N ALA A 492 -19.52 11.81 38.39
CA ALA A 492 -19.21 12.61 39.56
C ALA A 492 -19.57 11.79 40.79
N ASN A 493 -18.60 11.55 41.68
CA ASN A 493 -18.86 11.49 43.11
C ASN A 493 -17.52 11.64 43.85
N SER A 494 -17.54 12.54 44.84
CA SER A 494 -16.43 12.99 45.68
C SER A 494 -15.53 11.87 46.21
N ILE A 495 -14.22 12.09 46.18
CA ILE A 495 -13.27 11.41 47.09
C ILE A 495 -12.71 12.48 48.03
N THR A 496 -13.11 12.42 49.30
CA THR A 496 -12.42 13.11 50.40
C THR A 496 -11.16 12.33 50.72
N ILE A 497 -9.99 12.92 50.50
CA ILE A 497 -8.71 12.34 50.96
C ILE A 497 -8.28 13.11 52.20
N GLU A 498 -8.51 12.53 53.38
CA GLU A 498 -7.83 12.95 54.62
C GLU A 498 -6.37 12.50 54.53
N THR A 499 -5.46 13.46 54.38
CA THR A 499 -4.02 13.21 54.44
C THR A 499 -3.53 13.48 55.86
N HIS A 500 -3.20 12.40 56.59
CA HIS A 500 -2.37 12.48 57.78
C HIS A 500 -0.92 12.72 57.34
N VAL A 501 -0.42 13.92 57.60
CA VAL A 501 0.99 14.27 57.44
C VAL A 501 1.71 13.99 58.76
N ASP A 502 2.56 12.97 58.78
CA ASP A 502 3.56 12.81 59.83
C ASP A 502 4.86 13.47 59.34
N VAL A 503 5.17 14.63 59.91
CA VAL A 503 6.32 15.45 59.54
C VAL A 503 7.50 14.99 60.39
N HIS A 504 8.40 14.16 59.85
CA HIS A 504 9.84 14.20 60.17
C HIS A 504 10.73 13.38 59.20
N SER A 505 11.79 14.05 58.71
CA SER A 505 12.94 13.58 57.91
C SER A 505 12.71 13.39 56.40
N THR A 506 13.02 14.40 55.55
CA THR A 506 14.31 14.85 54.97
C THR A 506 14.75 14.09 53.72
N THR A 507 14.29 14.54 52.53
CA THR A 507 15.09 15.09 51.40
C THR A 507 14.21 15.10 50.14
N ILE A 508 13.87 16.29 49.60
CA ILE A 508 13.64 16.48 48.15
C ILE A 508 14.20 17.87 47.79
N ASP A 509 15.19 17.88 46.90
CA ASP A 509 15.79 19.06 46.30
C ASP A 509 14.74 19.93 45.61
N THR A 510 14.75 21.21 45.93
CA THR A 510 13.93 22.24 45.30
C THR A 510 14.74 22.88 44.17
N THR A 511 14.57 22.39 42.94
CA THR A 511 14.99 23.16 41.76
C THR A 511 13.96 24.27 41.51
N HIS A 512 14.43 25.51 41.69
CA HIS A 512 13.70 26.74 41.43
C HIS A 512 13.17 26.81 39.99
N ILE A 513 11.85 26.96 39.84
CA ILE A 513 11.21 27.42 38.60
C ILE A 513 11.27 28.96 38.61
N THR A 514 12.03 29.53 37.68
CA THR A 514 11.96 30.95 37.34
C THR A 514 10.88 31.10 36.28
N THR A 515 9.89 31.96 36.56
CA THR A 515 8.78 32.25 35.65
C THR A 515 9.24 33.25 34.59
N THR A 516 9.18 32.86 33.32
CA THR A 516 9.12 33.79 32.18
C THR A 516 8.25 33.15 31.09
N ASP A 517 7.14 33.84 30.82
CA ASP A 517 6.30 33.86 29.62
C ASP A 517 5.77 32.55 29.01
N ALA A 518 4.43 32.42 29.12
CA ALA A 518 3.53 31.76 28.19
C ALA A 518 3.86 30.33 27.73
N THR A 519 3.69 29.33 28.60
CA THR A 519 3.08 28.02 28.28
C THR A 519 2.95 27.22 29.57
N THR A 520 1.81 27.38 30.26
CA THR A 520 1.44 26.45 31.33
C THR A 520 0.77 25.24 30.69
N THR A 521 1.56 24.25 30.27
CA THR A 521 1.03 22.92 29.95
C THR A 521 0.74 22.22 31.27
N THR A 522 -0.45 22.44 31.83
CA THR A 522 -0.96 21.59 32.91
C THR A 522 -1.46 20.27 32.34
N THR A 523 -0.56 19.30 32.26
CA THR A 523 -0.89 17.87 32.29
C THR A 523 -1.39 17.52 33.69
N ASN A 524 -2.69 17.28 33.84
CA ASN A 524 -3.34 16.39 34.83
C ASN A 524 -4.86 16.65 34.85
N SER A 525 -5.54 16.64 33.70
CA SER A 525 -6.99 16.60 33.74
C SER A 525 -7.44 15.15 33.94
N SER A 526 -7.70 14.81 35.20
CA SER A 526 -8.58 13.70 35.58
C SER A 526 -10.03 13.94 35.13
N ASP A 527 -10.35 15.11 34.54
CA ASP A 527 -11.64 15.39 33.94
C ASP A 527 -11.62 15.05 32.44
N TRP A 528 -12.35 14.00 32.08
CA TRP A 528 -12.48 13.63 30.68
C TRP A 528 -13.20 14.70 29.84
N ARG A 529 -13.79 15.74 30.45
CA ARG A 529 -14.29 16.93 29.74
C ARG A 529 -13.20 17.67 28.97
N ASP A 530 -11.95 17.65 29.45
CA ASP A 530 -10.81 18.40 28.92
C ASP A 530 -9.99 17.61 27.89
N ARG A 531 -10.59 16.63 27.22
CA ARG A 531 -9.96 15.82 26.15
C ARG A 531 -9.41 16.61 24.96
N LEU A 532 -9.60 17.92 24.93
CA LEU A 532 -8.99 18.81 23.97
C LEU A 532 -7.73 19.44 24.55
N THR A 533 -6.62 18.73 24.41
CA THR A 533 -5.34 19.39 24.13
C THR A 533 -4.52 18.47 23.25
N LEU A 534 -4.91 18.41 21.97
CA LEU A 534 -3.99 17.92 20.96
C LEU A 534 -2.93 19.01 20.81
N ASN A 535 -1.75 18.77 21.38
CA ASN A 535 -0.63 19.66 21.18
C ASN A 535 -0.05 19.39 19.79
N ILE A 536 -0.56 20.09 18.79
CA ILE A 536 -0.12 19.90 17.39
C ILE A 536 1.39 20.12 17.26
N ASP A 537 1.95 21.02 18.07
CA ASP A 537 3.39 21.27 18.10
C ASP A 537 4.17 20.05 18.62
N ASP A 538 3.63 19.26 19.56
CA ASP A 538 4.27 18.01 19.99
C ASP A 538 4.28 16.97 18.86
N ALA A 539 3.21 16.93 18.05
CA ALA A 539 3.17 16.05 16.89
C ALA A 539 4.16 16.49 15.81
N ILE A 540 4.26 17.79 15.52
CA ILE A 540 5.25 18.36 14.60
C ILE A 540 6.67 18.03 15.08
N ARG A 541 6.99 18.38 16.33
CA ARG A 541 8.29 18.09 16.95
C ARG A 541 8.64 16.61 16.90
N HIS A 542 7.67 15.72 17.11
CA HIS A 542 7.90 14.28 17.03
C HIS A 542 8.40 13.84 15.66
N PHE A 543 7.86 14.40 14.56
CA PHE A 543 8.27 14.04 13.20
C PHE A 543 9.52 14.80 12.72
N GLU A 544 9.92 15.88 13.40
CA GLU A 544 11.20 16.57 13.18
C GLU A 544 12.39 15.86 13.85
N ARG A 545 12.15 14.98 14.83
CA ARG A 545 13.21 14.24 15.53
C ARG A 545 13.92 13.25 14.60
N THR A 546 15.25 13.19 14.74
CA THR A 546 16.11 12.21 14.06
C THR A 546 16.65 11.13 15.00
N ASP A 547 16.47 11.27 16.31
CA ASP A 547 16.94 10.37 17.36
C ASP A 547 15.87 10.02 18.42
N TRP A 548 16.05 8.88 19.08
CA TRP A 548 15.12 8.32 20.08
C TRP A 548 15.86 7.81 21.31
N ASP A 549 15.22 7.94 22.48
CA ASP A 549 15.83 7.62 23.78
C ASP A 549 16.00 6.09 24.00
N SER A 550 15.38 5.27 23.15
CA SER A 550 15.37 3.80 23.21
C SER A 550 15.15 3.20 21.81
N PRO A 551 15.64 1.98 21.54
CA PRO A 551 15.31 1.25 20.30
C PRO A 551 13.84 0.81 20.24
N GLY A 552 13.10 0.87 21.35
CA GLY A 552 11.67 0.53 21.40
C GLY A 552 10.85 1.39 20.45
N ARG A 553 9.96 0.74 19.69
CA ARG A 553 9.05 1.41 18.75
C ARG A 553 7.65 0.84 18.87
N LEU A 554 6.68 1.72 19.06
CA LEU A 554 5.25 1.41 18.98
C LEU A 554 4.72 1.81 17.59
N VAL A 555 4.08 0.88 16.91
CA VAL A 555 3.27 1.19 15.73
C VAL A 555 1.85 0.71 15.97
N VAL A 556 0.91 1.64 15.99
CA VAL A 556 -0.51 1.33 16.10
C VAL A 556 -1.09 1.24 14.69
N VAL A 557 -1.71 0.12 14.34
CA VAL A 557 -2.27 -0.14 13.01
C VAL A 557 -3.74 -0.54 13.10
N GLY A 558 -4.47 -0.33 12.01
CA GLY A 558 -5.86 -0.77 11.89
C GLY A 558 -5.98 -2.09 11.15
N SER A 559 -6.91 -2.95 11.57
CA SER A 559 -7.28 -4.14 10.81
C SER A 559 -8.35 -3.88 9.75
N GLY A 560 -8.95 -2.69 9.76
CA GLY A 560 -10.16 -2.43 8.98
C GLY A 560 -11.41 -3.05 9.58
N ILE A 561 -12.53 -3.02 8.85
CA ILE A 561 -13.82 -3.56 9.32
C ILE A 561 -14.13 -4.90 8.67
N ARG A 562 -13.95 -5.01 7.35
CA ARG A 562 -14.09 -6.28 6.63
C ARG A 562 -12.84 -7.12 6.85
N PRO A 563 -12.97 -8.38 7.33
CA PRO A 563 -11.82 -9.19 7.71
C PRO A 563 -10.84 -9.38 6.56
N ILE A 564 -9.57 -9.07 6.82
CA ILE A 564 -8.39 -9.27 5.95
C ILE A 564 -8.37 -8.42 4.69
N SER A 565 -9.49 -8.24 3.98
CA SER A 565 -9.57 -7.38 2.80
C SER A 565 -9.24 -5.92 3.12
N ASP A 566 -9.63 -5.45 4.31
CA ASP A 566 -9.39 -4.07 4.73
C ASP A 566 -8.03 -3.90 5.44
N LEU A 567 -7.32 -5.00 5.72
CA LEU A 567 -6.00 -4.97 6.35
C LEU A 567 -4.97 -4.49 5.33
N THR A 568 -4.44 -3.28 5.54
CA THR A 568 -3.43 -2.72 4.63
C THR A 568 -2.16 -3.56 4.61
N LEU A 569 -1.46 -3.56 3.47
CA LEU A 569 -0.16 -4.24 3.35
C LEU A 569 0.85 -3.71 4.38
N GLY A 570 0.85 -2.40 4.62
CA GLY A 570 1.68 -1.78 5.66
C GLY A 570 1.34 -2.29 7.06
N ALA A 571 0.06 -2.41 7.43
CA ALA A 571 -0.34 -2.98 8.71
C ALA A 571 0.11 -4.44 8.86
N ARG A 572 -0.08 -5.24 7.81
CA ARG A 572 0.38 -6.64 7.76
C ARG A 572 1.89 -6.76 7.98
N ASP A 573 2.69 -5.91 7.34
CA ASP A 573 4.14 -5.92 7.50
C ASP A 573 4.57 -5.52 8.93
N GLN A 574 3.85 -4.59 9.57
CA GLN A 574 4.11 -4.24 10.97
C GLN A 574 3.79 -5.41 11.92
N ILE A 575 2.70 -6.15 11.68
CA ILE A 575 2.34 -7.35 12.46
C ILE A 575 3.43 -8.41 12.36
N ILE A 576 3.92 -8.70 11.14
CA ILE A 576 4.97 -9.70 10.91
C ILE A 576 6.29 -9.29 11.57
N ALA A 577 6.66 -8.01 11.46
CA ALA A 577 7.96 -7.53 11.91
C ALA A 577 8.05 -7.26 13.43
N ALA A 578 6.93 -7.26 14.15
CA ALA A 578 6.90 -6.93 15.58
C ALA A 578 7.45 -8.06 16.46
N ASP A 579 8.14 -7.67 17.53
CA ASP A 579 8.54 -8.61 18.58
C ASP A 579 7.33 -9.05 19.40
N VAL A 580 6.38 -8.14 19.63
CA VAL A 580 5.14 -8.37 20.36
C VAL A 580 3.99 -7.73 19.59
N VAL A 581 2.94 -8.49 19.36
CA VAL A 581 1.66 -7.98 18.86
C VAL A 581 0.67 -7.96 20.00
N VAL A 582 0.01 -6.82 20.21
CA VAL A 582 -1.17 -6.72 21.08
C VAL A 582 -2.35 -6.29 20.23
N TYR A 583 -3.52 -6.91 20.41
CA TYR A 583 -4.63 -6.64 19.50
C TYR A 583 -5.99 -6.54 20.19
N CYS A 584 -6.85 -5.67 19.67
CA CYS A 584 -8.25 -5.55 20.04
C CYS A 584 -9.08 -5.43 18.75
N VAL A 585 -9.43 -6.58 18.17
CA VAL A 585 -10.10 -6.66 16.86
C VAL A 585 -11.57 -7.05 16.98
N ALA A 586 -12.33 -6.73 15.94
CA ALA A 586 -13.77 -6.86 15.95
C ALA A 586 -14.26 -8.27 15.60
N ASP A 587 -13.41 -9.21 15.17
CA ASP A 587 -13.88 -10.50 14.69
C ASP A 587 -12.84 -11.65 14.85
N PRO A 588 -13.30 -12.90 15.05
CA PRO A 588 -12.41 -14.07 15.16
C PRO A 588 -11.59 -14.39 13.90
N ILE A 589 -12.03 -13.97 12.71
CA ILE A 589 -11.31 -14.28 11.45
C ILE A 589 -9.99 -13.51 11.43
N THR A 590 -10.05 -12.22 11.75
CA THR A 590 -8.89 -11.35 11.92
C THR A 590 -8.00 -11.81 13.07
N GLU A 591 -8.57 -12.24 14.20
CA GLU A 591 -7.80 -12.79 15.33
C GLU A 591 -6.96 -14.00 14.91
N LEU A 592 -7.57 -14.98 14.23
CA LEU A 592 -6.86 -16.15 13.71
C LEU A 592 -5.72 -15.72 12.76
N GLN A 593 -5.98 -14.79 11.84
CA GLN A 593 -4.96 -14.32 10.91
C GLN A 593 -3.79 -13.62 11.62
N ILE A 594 -4.05 -12.83 12.68
CA ILE A 594 -2.99 -12.17 13.46
C ILE A 594 -2.06 -13.22 14.08
N HIS A 595 -2.61 -14.29 14.65
CA HIS A 595 -1.82 -15.40 15.21
C HIS A 595 -1.05 -16.18 14.14
N GLU A 596 -1.61 -16.34 12.94
CA GLU A 596 -0.90 -16.92 11.80
C GLU A 596 0.28 -16.04 11.34
N LEU A 597 0.13 -14.72 11.40
CA LEU A 597 1.17 -13.76 11.01
C LEU A 597 2.25 -13.59 12.08
N ASN A 598 1.86 -13.62 13.35
CA ASN A 598 2.79 -13.47 14.47
C ASN A 598 2.36 -14.37 15.65
N PRO A 599 3.16 -15.38 16.02
CA PRO A 599 2.83 -16.29 17.12
C PRO A 599 2.96 -15.65 18.51
N ASN A 600 3.54 -14.45 18.63
CA ASN A 600 3.63 -13.68 19.87
C ASN A 600 2.57 -12.56 19.90
N ALA A 601 1.33 -12.93 19.61
CA ALA A 601 0.19 -12.05 19.61
C ALA A 601 -0.68 -12.26 20.86
N HIS A 602 -1.10 -11.16 21.48
CA HIS A 602 -1.86 -11.17 22.73
C HIS A 602 -3.15 -10.37 22.59
N SER A 603 -4.28 -11.00 22.89
CA SER A 603 -5.57 -10.34 22.89
C SER A 603 -5.68 -9.37 24.06
N LEU A 604 -5.97 -8.11 23.75
CA LEU A 604 -6.38 -7.09 24.71
C LEU A 604 -7.86 -7.21 25.09
N TYR A 605 -8.64 -8.01 24.34
CA TYR A 605 -10.07 -8.15 24.56
C TYR A 605 -10.39 -8.82 25.90
N GLY A 606 -9.50 -9.68 26.41
CA GLY A 606 -9.63 -10.29 27.74
C GLY A 606 -9.55 -9.31 28.92
N LEU A 607 -9.16 -8.05 28.69
CA LEU A 607 -9.12 -7.00 29.71
C LEU A 607 -10.51 -6.38 29.99
N TYR A 608 -11.50 -6.66 29.15
CA TYR A 608 -12.89 -6.30 29.40
C TYR A 608 -13.51 -7.17 30.50
N GLY A 609 -14.47 -6.60 31.21
CA GLY A 609 -15.26 -7.31 32.22
C GLY A 609 -16.66 -6.74 32.31
N ASN A 610 -17.63 -7.61 32.60
CA ASN A 610 -19.00 -7.17 32.85
C ASN A 610 -19.05 -6.21 34.06
N GLY A 611 -19.66 -5.04 33.89
CA GLY A 611 -19.77 -4.04 34.96
C GLY A 611 -18.46 -3.33 35.30
N LYS A 612 -17.38 -3.57 34.56
CA LYS A 612 -16.12 -2.84 34.69
C LYS A 612 -16.21 -1.52 33.92
N PRO A 613 -15.89 -0.37 34.54
CA PRO A 613 -15.77 0.89 33.83
C PRO A 613 -14.72 0.78 32.72
N ARG A 614 -15.08 1.20 31.51
CA ARG A 614 -14.25 0.92 30.34
C ARG A 614 -12.91 1.62 30.33
N ILE A 615 -12.84 2.80 30.96
CA ILE A 615 -11.60 3.57 31.08
C ILE A 615 -10.51 2.79 31.82
N ASP A 616 -10.89 1.90 32.75
CA ASP A 616 -9.94 1.06 33.46
C ASP A 616 -9.35 0.00 32.54
N THR A 617 -10.19 -0.65 31.72
CA THR A 617 -9.72 -1.53 30.64
C THR A 617 -8.78 -0.80 29.69
N TYR A 618 -9.07 0.44 29.31
CA TYR A 618 -8.19 1.18 28.41
C TYR A 618 -6.85 1.54 29.04
N ARG A 619 -6.81 1.88 30.33
CA ARG A 619 -5.55 2.10 31.05
C ARG A 619 -4.70 0.82 31.08
N GLU A 620 -5.34 -0.33 31.27
CA GLU A 620 -4.67 -1.63 31.18
C GLU A 620 -4.15 -1.91 29.77
N MET A 621 -4.92 -1.59 28.72
CA MET A 621 -4.46 -1.70 27.32
C MET A 621 -3.25 -0.79 27.04
N VAL A 622 -3.28 0.44 27.54
CA VAL A 622 -2.14 1.38 27.44
C VAL A 622 -0.91 0.77 28.10
N GLU A 623 -1.03 0.24 29.31
CA GLU A 623 0.11 -0.37 29.99
C GLU A 623 0.59 -1.65 29.29
N ALA A 624 -0.31 -2.45 28.74
CA ALA A 624 0.03 -3.64 27.94
C ALA A 624 0.81 -3.29 26.65
N MET A 625 0.55 -2.12 26.05
CA MET A 625 1.34 -1.59 24.93
C MET A 625 2.69 -1.02 25.38
N LEU A 626 2.70 -0.25 26.48
CA LEU A 626 3.88 0.48 26.91
C LEU A 626 4.92 -0.38 27.65
N THR A 627 4.48 -1.44 28.34
CA THR A 627 5.40 -2.37 29.04
C THR A 627 6.46 -2.95 28.10
N PRO A 628 6.11 -3.69 27.03
CA PRO A 628 7.11 -4.22 26.10
C PRO A 628 7.86 -3.11 25.33
N LEU A 629 7.21 -1.96 25.10
CA LEU A 629 7.87 -0.82 24.46
C LEU A 629 9.04 -0.28 25.29
N ARG A 630 8.83 -0.12 26.62
CA ARG A 630 9.87 0.34 27.57
C ARG A 630 11.01 -0.67 27.70
N GLU A 631 10.75 -1.95 27.42
CA GLU A 631 11.77 -3.01 27.32
C GLU A 631 12.60 -2.94 26.01
N GLY A 632 12.36 -1.94 25.15
CA GLY A 632 13.08 -1.76 23.89
C GLY A 632 12.56 -2.63 22.73
N LYS A 633 11.38 -3.24 22.88
CA LYS A 633 10.79 -4.10 21.84
C LYS A 633 10.07 -3.29 20.76
N ARG A 634 9.95 -3.88 19.57
CA ARG A 634 9.03 -3.44 18.52
C ARG A 634 7.63 -3.96 18.81
N VAL A 635 6.73 -3.06 19.18
CA VAL A 635 5.34 -3.36 19.53
C VAL A 635 4.44 -2.96 18.37
N CYS A 636 3.67 -3.90 17.85
CA CYS A 636 2.57 -3.62 16.93
C CYS A 636 1.24 -3.75 17.67
N ALA A 637 0.49 -2.65 17.76
CA ALA A 637 -0.83 -2.64 18.38
C ALA A 637 -1.91 -2.61 17.29
N VAL A 638 -2.74 -3.65 17.20
CA VAL A 638 -3.75 -3.79 16.14
C VAL A 638 -5.15 -3.52 16.71
N PHE A 639 -5.85 -2.52 16.16
CA PHE A 639 -7.23 -2.22 16.54
C PHE A 639 -8.15 -2.35 15.32
N TYR A 640 -9.41 -2.72 15.52
CA TYR A 640 -10.37 -2.77 14.41
C TYR A 640 -10.66 -1.38 13.83
N GLY A 641 -11.08 -1.36 12.56
CA GLY A 641 -11.31 -0.12 11.83
C GLY A 641 -10.03 0.71 11.68
N HIS A 642 -10.19 2.03 11.76
CA HIS A 642 -9.06 2.96 11.87
C HIS A 642 -8.69 3.15 13.35
N PRO A 643 -7.42 2.94 13.74
CA PRO A 643 -6.99 3.01 15.15
C PRO A 643 -7.01 4.42 15.75
N GLY A 644 -7.47 5.43 15.00
CA GLY A 644 -7.54 6.83 15.39
C GLY A 644 -8.96 7.36 15.49
N ILE A 645 -9.95 6.55 15.10
CA ILE A 645 -11.36 6.90 15.04
C ILE A 645 -12.06 6.15 16.19
N PHE A 646 -12.56 6.88 17.18
CA PHE A 646 -13.24 6.33 18.37
C PHE A 646 -12.41 5.30 19.18
N ALA A 647 -11.08 5.43 19.19
CA ALA A 647 -10.16 4.55 19.91
C ALA A 647 -9.28 5.36 20.88
N TRP A 648 -9.64 5.40 22.17
CA TRP A 648 -8.89 6.23 23.15
C TRP A 648 -7.52 5.65 23.52
N ALA A 649 -7.44 4.33 23.73
CA ALA A 649 -6.22 3.67 24.23
C ALA A 649 -5.02 3.82 23.27
N THR A 650 -5.29 3.91 21.96
CA THR A 650 -4.28 4.08 20.91
C THR A 650 -3.66 5.48 20.92
N HIS A 651 -4.48 6.52 21.04
CA HIS A 651 -4.03 7.90 21.17
C HIS A 651 -3.23 8.10 22.45
N GLU A 652 -3.74 7.56 23.56
CA GLU A 652 -3.09 7.71 24.86
C GLU A 652 -1.74 6.96 24.94
N SER A 653 -1.64 5.76 24.35
CA SER A 653 -0.36 5.04 24.30
C SER A 653 0.69 5.78 23.49
N ILE A 654 0.31 6.34 22.33
CA ILE A 654 1.20 7.18 21.52
C ILE A 654 1.61 8.43 22.30
N ARG A 655 0.65 9.14 22.91
CA ARG A 655 0.93 10.35 23.68
C ARG A 655 1.94 10.09 24.80
N GLN A 656 1.74 9.03 25.60
CA GLN A 656 2.65 8.67 26.68
C GLN A 656 4.02 8.21 26.17
N ALA A 657 4.06 7.42 25.10
CA ALA A 657 5.33 6.98 24.50
C ALA A 657 6.15 8.18 23.98
N ARG A 658 5.51 9.11 23.26
CA ARG A 658 6.15 10.32 22.74
C ARG A 658 6.65 11.23 23.86
N ALA A 659 5.86 11.42 24.92
CA ALA A 659 6.26 12.18 26.10
C ALA A 659 7.46 11.55 26.83
N ALA A 660 7.62 10.23 26.74
CA ALA A 660 8.78 9.50 27.26
C ALA A 660 9.97 9.44 26.28
N GLY A 661 9.93 10.19 25.18
CA GLY A 661 11.01 10.22 24.18
C GLY A 661 11.12 8.95 23.31
N LEU A 662 10.09 8.09 23.32
CA LEU A 662 10.04 6.85 22.58
C LEU A 662 9.39 7.03 21.20
N ARG A 663 9.79 6.20 20.24
CA ARG A 663 9.21 6.22 18.89
C ARG A 663 7.81 5.61 18.91
N ALA A 664 6.80 6.39 18.52
CA ALA A 664 5.42 5.94 18.50
C ALA A 664 4.61 6.58 17.36
N GLU A 665 4.04 5.73 16.51
CA GLU A 665 3.37 6.13 15.27
C GLU A 665 2.02 5.43 15.13
N MET A 666 1.09 6.06 14.41
CA MET A 666 -0.19 5.47 14.01
C MET A 666 -0.24 5.38 12.49
N ALA A 667 -0.62 4.23 11.96
CA ALA A 667 -0.91 4.05 10.54
C ALA A 667 -2.41 4.27 10.26
N PRO A 668 -2.76 4.90 9.13
CA PRO A 668 -4.16 5.00 8.70
C PRO A 668 -4.72 3.63 8.30
N ALA A 669 -6.05 3.49 8.39
CA ALA A 669 -6.76 2.28 7.95
C ALA A 669 -8.23 2.58 7.60
N ILE A 670 -8.93 1.59 7.05
CA ILE A 670 -10.36 1.69 6.68
C ILE A 670 -11.22 1.67 7.95
N SER A 671 -12.06 2.68 8.14
CA SER A 671 -13.04 2.75 9.23
C SER A 671 -14.44 2.33 8.79
N SER A 672 -15.37 2.16 9.73
CA SER A 672 -16.78 1.92 9.36
C SER A 672 -17.43 3.13 8.68
N GLN A 673 -16.86 4.32 8.85
CA GLN A 673 -17.25 5.51 8.08
C GLN A 673 -16.96 5.33 6.59
N ASP A 674 -15.75 4.85 6.29
CA ASP A 674 -15.30 4.65 4.92
C ASP A 674 -16.10 3.53 4.25
N SER A 675 -16.39 2.46 5.00
CA SER A 675 -17.32 1.41 4.57
C SER A 675 -18.72 1.96 4.28
N LEU A 676 -19.25 2.84 5.15
CA LEU A 676 -20.56 3.46 4.97
C LEU A 676 -20.62 4.30 3.68
N PHE A 677 -19.58 5.08 3.39
CA PHE A 677 -19.52 5.85 2.14
C PHE A 677 -19.55 4.95 0.91
N ALA A 678 -18.75 3.89 0.93
CA ALA A 678 -18.69 2.92 -0.16
C ALA A 678 -20.02 2.18 -0.35
N ASP A 679 -20.65 1.74 0.75
CA ASP A 679 -21.86 0.91 0.70
C ASP A 679 -23.13 1.73 0.39
N LEU A 680 -23.20 3.00 0.83
CA LEU A 680 -24.34 3.89 0.59
C LEU A 680 -24.15 4.83 -0.61
N GLY A 681 -22.96 4.86 -1.21
CA GLY A 681 -22.65 5.77 -2.32
C GLY A 681 -22.64 7.25 -1.90
N ILE A 682 -22.21 7.54 -0.67
CA ILE A 682 -22.18 8.90 -0.12
C ILE A 682 -20.80 9.49 -0.34
N ASP A 683 -20.76 10.64 -0.99
CA ASP A 683 -19.57 11.48 -1.05
C ASP A 683 -19.64 12.54 0.06
N PRO A 684 -18.74 12.51 1.07
CA PRO A 684 -18.78 13.46 2.19
C PRO A 684 -18.51 14.92 1.77
N SER A 685 -18.00 15.17 0.57
CA SER A 685 -17.82 16.52 0.02
C SER A 685 -19.15 17.10 -0.50
N SER A 686 -20.07 16.25 -0.93
CA SER A 686 -21.40 16.65 -1.37
C SER A 686 -22.23 17.03 -0.15
N ALA A 687 -22.67 18.28 -0.05
CA ALA A 687 -23.37 18.85 1.12
C ALA A 687 -22.57 18.88 2.45
N GLY A 688 -21.39 18.27 2.52
CA GLY A 688 -20.56 18.19 3.72
C GLY A 688 -21.04 17.13 4.71
N LEU A 689 -20.18 16.83 5.70
CA LEU A 689 -20.40 15.78 6.70
C LEU A 689 -20.18 16.28 8.13
N GLN A 690 -21.06 15.86 9.05
CA GLN A 690 -20.86 15.96 10.50
C GLN A 690 -20.78 14.55 11.10
N THR A 691 -19.73 14.29 11.86
CA THR A 691 -19.54 13.01 12.58
C THR A 691 -19.48 13.26 14.08
N VAL A 692 -20.33 12.60 14.84
CA VAL A 692 -20.50 12.86 16.27
C VAL A 692 -20.70 11.57 17.06
N ASP A 693 -20.16 11.52 18.29
CA ASP A 693 -20.57 10.55 19.30
C ASP A 693 -21.98 10.89 19.81
N ALA A 694 -22.85 9.89 19.94
CA ALA A 694 -24.22 10.08 20.42
C ALA A 694 -24.27 10.67 21.85
N THR A 695 -23.38 10.24 22.73
CA THR A 695 -23.38 10.73 24.12
C THR A 695 -22.87 12.18 24.18
N ASP A 696 -21.76 12.47 23.51
CA ASP A 696 -21.16 13.80 23.42
C ASP A 696 -22.10 14.83 22.77
N LEU A 697 -22.84 14.41 21.73
CA LEU A 697 -23.89 15.20 21.08
C LEU A 697 -24.90 15.73 22.11
N LEU A 698 -25.42 14.84 22.97
CA LEU A 698 -26.43 15.17 23.97
C LEU A 698 -25.87 16.02 25.11
N ILE A 699 -24.78 15.59 25.74
CA ILE A 699 -24.25 16.24 26.96
C ILE A 699 -23.66 17.62 26.67
N ARG A 700 -23.10 17.83 25.47
CA ARG A 700 -22.55 19.13 25.05
C ARG A 700 -23.54 19.96 24.24
N ARG A 701 -24.74 19.43 23.97
CA ARG A 701 -25.80 20.08 23.19
C ARG A 701 -25.29 20.58 21.83
N ARG A 702 -24.53 19.74 21.13
CA ARG A 702 -23.90 20.12 19.86
C ARG A 702 -24.95 20.33 18.79
N GLN A 703 -25.03 21.54 18.24
CA GLN A 703 -25.98 21.86 17.17
C GLN A 703 -25.63 21.07 15.91
N LEU A 704 -26.62 20.37 15.35
CA LEU A 704 -26.50 19.69 14.06
C LEU A 704 -26.97 20.62 12.95
N ASN A 705 -26.22 20.68 11.84
CA ASN A 705 -26.67 21.33 10.63
C ASN A 705 -27.49 20.33 9.76
N PRO A 706 -28.81 20.51 9.61
CA PRO A 706 -29.66 19.57 8.85
C PRO A 706 -29.48 19.67 7.33
N THR A 707 -28.62 20.57 6.84
CA THR A 707 -28.26 20.67 5.41
C THR A 707 -27.07 19.81 5.00
N MET A 708 -26.42 19.14 5.96
CA MET A 708 -25.26 18.27 5.75
C MET A 708 -25.61 16.81 6.07
N HIS A 709 -24.80 15.87 5.60
CA HIS A 709 -24.84 14.49 6.07
C HIS A 709 -24.48 14.43 7.56
N VAL A 710 -25.14 13.57 8.34
CA VAL A 710 -24.81 13.34 9.76
C VAL A 710 -24.60 11.87 10.04
N LEU A 711 -23.47 11.54 10.67
CA LEU A 711 -23.16 10.22 11.22
C LEU A 711 -23.12 10.30 12.74
N ILE A 712 -23.98 9.51 13.38
CA ILE A 712 -24.05 9.39 14.83
C ILE A 712 -23.51 8.02 15.21
N TRP A 713 -22.39 8.05 15.90
CA TRP A 713 -21.67 6.88 16.36
C TRP A 713 -22.18 6.44 17.73
N GLN A 714 -22.13 5.13 17.96
CA GLN A 714 -22.37 4.53 19.27
C GLN A 714 -23.77 4.83 19.83
N ALA A 715 -24.75 4.84 18.93
CA ALA A 715 -26.15 5.11 19.26
C ALA A 715 -26.79 3.98 20.09
N GLU A 716 -26.24 2.78 20.07
CA GLU A 716 -26.71 1.63 20.85
C GLU A 716 -26.36 1.74 22.34
N CYS A 717 -25.39 2.57 22.71
CA CYS A 717 -24.87 2.64 24.08
C CYS A 717 -24.76 4.09 24.58
N VAL A 718 -25.74 4.92 24.21
CA VAL A 718 -25.85 6.31 24.68
C VAL A 718 -25.81 6.35 26.20
N GLY A 719 -24.83 7.07 26.76
CA GLY A 719 -24.67 7.22 28.21
C GLY A 719 -24.17 5.99 28.96
N ASP A 720 -23.86 4.88 28.27
CA ASP A 720 -23.32 3.67 28.90
C ASP A 720 -21.80 3.73 29.06
N ASP A 721 -21.32 3.24 30.19
CA ASP A 721 -19.93 3.43 30.61
C ASP A 721 -19.09 2.18 30.80
N GLY A 722 -19.79 1.10 31.13
CA GLY A 722 -19.24 -0.22 31.25
C GLY A 722 -19.23 -0.92 29.92
N PHE A 723 -18.65 -2.11 29.92
CA PHE A 723 -18.74 -3.05 28.82
C PHE A 723 -19.57 -4.26 29.29
N ASN A 724 -20.32 -4.88 28.38
CA ASN A 724 -21.01 -6.14 28.66
C ASN A 724 -20.88 -7.08 27.46
N PHE A 725 -20.41 -8.30 27.71
CA PHE A 725 -20.22 -9.32 26.67
C PHE A 725 -21.54 -9.74 25.99
N ALA A 726 -22.68 -9.57 26.66
CA ALA A 726 -24.00 -9.87 26.12
C ALA A 726 -24.60 -8.73 25.27
N GLY A 727 -23.95 -7.56 25.19
CA GLY A 727 -24.46 -6.36 24.52
C GLY A 727 -25.06 -5.32 25.48
N TYR A 728 -25.62 -4.25 24.92
CA TYR A 728 -26.17 -3.11 25.66
C TYR A 728 -27.69 -3.20 25.78
N GLU A 729 -28.24 -2.61 26.84
CA GLU A 729 -29.69 -2.51 27.04
C GLU A 729 -30.34 -1.40 26.21
N ARG A 730 -29.53 -0.48 25.65
CA ARG A 730 -29.96 0.61 24.75
C ARG A 730 -31.00 1.55 25.39
N HIS A 731 -30.99 1.66 26.72
CA HIS A 731 -32.07 2.28 27.49
C HIS A 731 -32.21 3.80 27.28
N ASN A 732 -31.14 4.48 26.85
CA ASN A 732 -31.15 5.93 26.56
C ASN A 732 -31.35 6.27 25.08
N PHE A 733 -31.52 5.28 24.20
CA PHE A 733 -31.77 5.53 22.77
C PHE A 733 -32.97 6.48 22.51
N PRO A 734 -34.11 6.37 23.24
CA PRO A 734 -35.22 7.32 23.06
C PRO A 734 -34.84 8.79 23.32
N ILE A 735 -33.88 9.06 24.21
CA ILE A 735 -33.41 10.42 24.50
C ILE A 735 -32.65 10.99 23.29
N LEU A 736 -31.88 10.16 22.59
CA LEU A 736 -31.23 10.53 21.34
C LEU A 736 -32.25 10.91 20.27
N ILE A 737 -33.32 10.11 20.13
CA ILE A 737 -34.39 10.40 19.16
C ILE A 737 -35.14 11.69 19.50
N GLU A 738 -35.48 11.93 20.77
CA GLU A 738 -36.08 13.19 21.22
C GLU A 738 -35.21 14.40 20.86
N TYR A 739 -33.88 14.27 21.02
CA TYR A 739 -32.94 15.32 20.63
C TYR A 739 -32.97 15.57 19.11
N LEU A 740 -32.92 14.52 18.29
CA LEU A 740 -32.90 14.66 16.83
C LEU A 740 -34.19 15.29 16.29
N GLN A 741 -35.34 14.97 16.88
CA GLN A 741 -36.65 15.55 16.51
C GLN A 741 -36.76 17.06 16.78
N GLN A 742 -35.82 17.66 17.52
CA GLN A 742 -35.77 19.12 17.70
C GLN A 742 -35.24 19.83 16.45
N THR A 743 -34.46 19.13 15.61
CA THR A 743 -33.79 19.69 14.43
C THR A 743 -34.35 19.12 13.12
N TYR A 744 -34.81 17.86 13.14
CA TYR A 744 -35.28 17.13 11.98
C TYR A 744 -36.80 16.88 12.04
N PRO A 745 -37.50 16.86 10.89
CA PRO A 745 -38.90 16.43 10.82
C PRO A 745 -39.09 15.02 11.43
N SER A 746 -40.25 14.76 12.03
CA SER A 746 -40.52 13.47 12.68
C SER A 746 -40.50 12.29 11.71
N ASP A 747 -40.88 12.50 10.46
CA ASP A 747 -40.85 11.51 9.38
C ASP A 747 -39.51 11.48 8.62
N HIS A 748 -38.47 12.17 9.11
CA HIS A 748 -37.17 12.21 8.46
C HIS A 748 -36.50 10.83 8.48
N THR A 749 -35.89 10.47 7.35
CA THR A 749 -35.20 9.20 7.15
C THR A 749 -34.02 9.05 8.12
N VAL A 750 -33.95 7.89 8.75
CA VAL A 750 -32.78 7.42 9.50
C VAL A 750 -32.33 6.10 8.91
N VAL A 751 -31.05 5.99 8.60
CA VAL A 751 -30.42 4.75 8.14
C VAL A 751 -29.62 4.16 9.30
N ILE A 752 -29.92 2.93 9.67
CA ILE A 752 -29.11 2.13 10.59
C ILE A 752 -28.16 1.30 9.73
N TYR A 753 -26.87 1.53 9.93
CA TYR A 753 -25.81 0.92 9.14
C TYR A 753 -24.88 0.08 10.01
N ASP A 754 -24.74 -1.19 9.64
CA ASP A 754 -23.70 -2.08 10.14
C ASP A 754 -22.83 -2.52 8.95
N ALA A 755 -21.57 -2.10 8.95
CA ALA A 755 -20.58 -2.61 8.01
C ALA A 755 -20.41 -4.12 8.14
N SER A 756 -20.14 -4.81 7.02
CA SER A 756 -20.01 -6.27 7.07
C SER A 756 -18.69 -6.70 7.69
N THR A 757 -18.78 -7.42 8.80
CA THR A 757 -17.65 -8.09 9.47
C THR A 757 -17.41 -9.52 8.95
N TYR A 758 -17.98 -9.87 7.79
CA TYR A 758 -17.81 -11.18 7.15
C TYR A 758 -17.59 -11.01 5.65
N PRO A 759 -16.68 -11.78 5.01
CA PRO A 759 -16.36 -11.59 3.60
C PRO A 759 -17.55 -11.85 2.66
N HIS A 760 -18.35 -12.88 2.95
CA HIS A 760 -19.42 -13.37 2.08
C HIS A 760 -20.81 -12.82 2.40
N LEU A 761 -20.93 -11.93 3.39
CA LEU A 761 -22.19 -11.31 3.76
C LEU A 761 -22.17 -9.83 3.36
N PRO A 762 -23.29 -9.28 2.85
CA PRO A 762 -23.40 -7.85 2.56
C PRO A 762 -23.42 -7.04 3.88
N PRO A 763 -23.26 -5.71 3.87
CA PRO A 763 -23.58 -4.89 5.05
C PRO A 763 -25.06 -5.02 5.44
N THR A 764 -25.39 -4.68 6.70
CA THR A 764 -26.80 -4.50 7.11
C THR A 764 -27.14 -3.02 6.94
N ILE A 765 -28.10 -2.74 6.06
CA ILE A 765 -28.60 -1.38 5.81
C ILE A 765 -30.10 -1.40 6.04
N ARG A 766 -30.57 -0.67 7.05
CA ARG A 766 -32.00 -0.53 7.32
C ARG A 766 -32.41 0.93 7.30
N SER A 767 -33.34 1.27 6.43
CA SER A 767 -33.99 2.59 6.41
C SER A 767 -35.26 2.57 7.25
N THR A 768 -35.45 3.61 8.05
CA THR A 768 -36.65 3.89 8.85
C THR A 768 -36.83 5.41 8.97
N THR A 769 -37.71 5.88 9.84
CA THR A 769 -37.96 7.30 10.12
C THR A 769 -37.80 7.61 11.61
N LEU A 770 -37.57 8.88 11.96
CA LEU A 770 -37.35 9.30 13.36
C LEU A 770 -38.54 9.01 14.29
N ASP A 771 -39.76 8.92 13.78
CA ASP A 771 -40.97 8.59 14.55
C ASP A 771 -41.19 7.08 14.71
N VAL A 772 -40.47 6.25 13.95
CA VAL A 772 -40.65 4.79 13.92
C VAL A 772 -39.45 4.04 14.48
N VAL A 773 -38.24 4.59 14.36
CA VAL A 773 -37.00 3.94 14.79
C VAL A 773 -37.03 3.55 16.28
N ASP A 774 -36.68 2.31 16.58
CA ASP A 774 -36.66 1.77 17.94
C ASP A 774 -35.28 1.26 18.34
N ALA A 775 -35.02 1.22 19.65
CA ALA A 775 -33.78 0.72 20.20
C ALA A 775 -33.46 -0.73 19.76
N GLN A 776 -34.48 -1.58 19.56
CA GLN A 776 -34.32 -2.95 19.11
C GLN A 776 -33.90 -3.08 17.65
N ASP A 777 -33.91 -1.98 16.90
CA ASP A 777 -33.47 -1.96 15.52
C ASP A 777 -31.93 -1.93 15.39
N LEU A 778 -31.23 -1.56 16.47
CA LEU A 778 -29.78 -1.41 16.52
C LEU A 778 -29.13 -2.74 16.92
N SER A 779 -27.97 -3.02 16.32
CA SER A 779 -27.05 -4.04 16.79
C SER A 779 -26.02 -3.43 17.74
N GLY A 780 -25.01 -4.21 18.14
CA GLY A 780 -23.85 -3.65 18.82
C GLY A 780 -23.14 -2.60 17.95
N ILE A 781 -22.96 -2.82 16.65
CA ILE A 781 -22.04 -2.06 15.76
C ILE A 781 -22.73 -0.97 14.93
N SER A 782 -23.95 -0.59 15.30
CA SER A 782 -24.75 0.31 14.49
C SER A 782 -24.24 1.75 14.49
N THR A 783 -24.10 2.29 13.30
CA THR A 783 -23.94 3.72 13.06
C THR A 783 -25.26 4.25 12.48
N LEU A 784 -25.79 5.34 13.05
CA LEU A 784 -26.91 6.02 12.43
C LEU A 784 -26.41 7.01 11.39
N TYR A 785 -27.03 7.00 10.21
CA TYR A 785 -26.85 7.99 9.18
C TYR A 785 -28.15 8.74 8.94
N LEU A 786 -28.07 10.07 8.98
CA LEU A 786 -29.16 10.98 8.60
C LEU A 786 -28.73 11.72 7.33
N PRO A 787 -29.46 11.58 6.20
CA PRO A 787 -29.21 12.37 5.00
C PRO A 787 -29.57 13.85 5.23
N PRO A 788 -29.09 14.79 4.38
CA PRO A 788 -29.52 16.17 4.42
C PRO A 788 -31.06 16.26 4.38
N ALA A 789 -31.65 16.90 5.38
CA ALA A 789 -33.09 17.16 5.43
C ALA A 789 -33.49 18.31 4.51
N PHE A 790 -32.57 19.26 4.30
CA PHE A 790 -32.79 20.44 3.48
C PHE A 790 -31.58 20.70 2.59
N ARG A 791 -31.77 21.46 1.52
CA ARG A 791 -30.68 21.99 0.70
C ARG A 791 -30.23 23.32 1.28
N ALA A 792 -28.92 23.52 1.45
CA ALA A 792 -28.39 24.82 1.82
C ALA A 792 -28.64 25.86 0.73
N ASP A 793 -28.99 27.08 1.13
CA ASP A 793 -29.16 28.20 0.20
C ASP A 793 -27.81 28.62 -0.39
N ILE A 794 -27.85 29.07 -1.64
CA ILE A 794 -26.68 29.63 -2.32
C ILE A 794 -26.55 31.11 -1.93
N ASP A 795 -25.43 31.47 -1.31
CA ASP A 795 -25.05 32.86 -1.06
C ASP A 795 -24.75 33.57 -2.39
N GLN A 796 -25.72 34.35 -2.88
CA GLN A 796 -25.63 35.05 -4.16
C GLN A 796 -24.52 36.10 -4.16
N ASP A 797 -24.32 36.82 -3.04
CA ASP A 797 -23.26 37.82 -2.92
C ASP A 797 -21.89 37.15 -3.02
N MET A 798 -21.72 35.97 -2.42
CA MET A 798 -20.49 35.20 -2.54
C MET A 798 -20.29 34.64 -3.95
N LEU A 799 -21.35 34.15 -4.58
CA LEU A 799 -21.30 33.61 -5.94
C LEU A 799 -20.85 34.70 -6.95
N HIS A 800 -21.36 35.92 -6.79
CA HIS A 800 -20.88 37.11 -7.50
C HIS A 800 -19.39 37.40 -7.23
N ARG A 801 -18.99 37.44 -5.95
CA ARG A 801 -17.58 37.71 -5.54
C ARG A 801 -16.59 36.69 -6.08
N LEU A 802 -17.02 35.44 -6.25
CA LEU A 802 -16.22 34.36 -6.82
C LEU A 802 -16.25 34.32 -8.36
N GLY A 803 -17.07 35.15 -9.01
CA GLY A 803 -17.19 35.22 -10.46
C GLY A 803 -17.85 33.99 -11.08
N LEU A 804 -18.80 33.38 -10.36
CA LEU A 804 -19.47 32.13 -10.75
C LEU A 804 -20.92 32.32 -11.23
N GLU A 805 -21.32 33.55 -11.53
CA GLU A 805 -22.68 33.93 -12.00
C GLU A 805 -22.96 33.58 -13.47
#